data_AF-A0A1I8AZA8-F1
#
_entry.id   AF-A0A1I8AZA8-F1
#
_cell.length_a   1.000
_cell.length_b   1.000
_cell.length_c   1.000
_cell.angle_alpha   90.00
_cell.angle_beta   90.00
_cell.angle_gamma   90.00
#
_symmetry.space_group_name_H-M   'P 1'
#
loop_
_entity.id
_entity.type
_entity.pdbx_description
1 polymer ?
#
loop_
_entity_poly.entity_id
_entity_poly.type
_entity_poly.pdbx_seq_one_letter_code
_entity_poly.pdbx_strand_id
1 'polypeptide(L)'
;MFLKLFHLFFLLALFLGLHLPLFCLKLGLFQSSHELQPRISFFQHPVNLRLENAMRELHRININMERIIANKKRRALKKTELTRKLLVNGFNTGKRRHILVLDAGTSNDVSRCIISADQAVHFCGFAEEGSTTELDTSCTDAATNNERSGLVAPPVISNAIARSFLFVKYGCEPGYELQDEADIMFCRDRVWVQTPPICKGKGLCEVDNGGCSHSCISFEQNRTLECRCPKGLVLDSNGKTCIKPVPKSLCRKLAGCVCSPVDEKQLSCTCPNAEKCLLVHGRPKIYLEPPPDYQVEPGGNLNITCSAVAFPFPEIVWEREQGDTTGGRSNDPPTTTGANIRSEQLLIIKQIYKNTNFTCHAHNEIGEASRLVRLEVTGPGSAPVLRQLTAGRSSIEVHWEKPHVINRPLTAYTLHFTTDPLLSLRSWSQLNVSSPAISHVIPGLNSDTLYTIRVRAHDSMGPGKLSNPVSVRTLPPAKRPFVFISEGPEIRVPPRVPFTINCNLSRGEPIPDMYWESRSRNISIAQQGRHIALQHSGLYENSEFFCVAENEAGRTVQKVFVLVTGPSQPERIRYHIDGDTIFLQWEEPRITNGPIVDYEVLYIPTANADKPDHEWAVQRSVGPERTLTLRPLREQTEYTSKTWLATRLPTVRTIPSHQIEKSPSQEGFEVLCEADGVPKPKILWWWEDRPIEDGSGGFRIVDTASLDEQIKTQQRLLFQSSTRSGTLKCQALTF
;
A
#
# COMPACT_ATOMS: atom_id res chain seq x y z
N MET A 1 -22.72 2.52 39.98
CA MET A 1 -23.27 1.14 40.06
C MET A 1 -22.80 0.26 38.89
N PHE A 2 -22.73 0.77 37.65
CA PHE A 2 -22.22 0.03 36.48
C PHE A 2 -20.73 -0.39 36.54
N LEU A 3 -19.84 0.42 37.13
CA LEU A 3 -18.40 0.11 37.21
C LEU A 3 -18.07 -1.05 38.19
N LYS A 4 -18.94 -1.30 39.18
CA LYS A 4 -18.80 -2.41 40.14
C LYS A 4 -19.32 -3.74 39.60
N LEU A 5 -20.32 -3.72 38.72
CA LEU A 5 -20.78 -4.93 38.01
C LEU A 5 -19.78 -5.42 36.96
N PHE A 6 -19.07 -4.49 36.30
CA PHE A 6 -18.08 -4.84 35.27
C PHE A 6 -16.86 -5.57 35.84
N HIS A 7 -16.39 -5.17 37.03
CA HIS A 7 -15.29 -5.86 37.73
C HIS A 7 -15.66 -7.27 38.21
N LEU A 8 -16.91 -7.47 38.64
CA LEU A 8 -17.39 -8.78 39.09
C LEU A 8 -17.56 -9.76 37.92
N PHE A 9 -18.00 -9.27 36.76
CA PHE A 9 -18.15 -10.08 35.54
C PHE A 9 -16.79 -10.46 34.92
N PHE A 10 -15.80 -9.57 34.99
CA PHE A 10 -14.45 -9.82 34.48
C PHE A 10 -13.70 -10.87 35.31
N LEU A 11 -13.90 -10.87 36.63
CA LEU A 11 -13.36 -11.89 37.54
C LEU A 11 -14.05 -13.25 37.37
N LEU A 12 -15.36 -13.27 37.05
CA LEU A 12 -16.09 -14.51 36.77
C LEU A 12 -15.65 -15.16 35.44
N ALA A 13 -15.37 -14.36 34.42
CA ALA A 13 -14.92 -14.85 33.11
C ALA A 13 -13.51 -15.49 33.15
N LEU A 14 -12.62 -14.95 34.01
CA LEU A 14 -11.29 -15.51 34.28
C LEU A 14 -11.34 -16.83 35.06
N PHE A 15 -12.33 -17.01 35.94
CA PHE A 15 -12.50 -18.24 36.73
C PHE A 15 -13.13 -19.39 35.92
N LEU A 16 -13.87 -19.09 34.85
CA LEU A 16 -14.63 -20.07 34.06
C LEU A 16 -13.97 -20.49 32.74
N GLY A 17 -12.79 -19.95 32.39
CA GLY A 17 -12.02 -20.40 31.23
C GLY A 17 -12.73 -20.26 29.88
N LEU A 18 -13.67 -19.31 29.75
CA LEU A 18 -14.40 -19.06 28.51
C LEU A 18 -13.60 -18.13 27.59
N HIS A 19 -13.19 -18.65 26.44
CA HIS A 19 -12.67 -17.85 25.33
C HIS A 19 -13.84 -17.17 24.61
N LEU A 20 -13.92 -15.84 24.58
CA LEU A 20 -14.84 -15.12 23.68
C LEU A 20 -14.30 -13.72 23.31
N PRO A 21 -13.95 -13.48 22.04
CA PRO A 21 -13.85 -12.17 21.44
C PRO A 21 -15.09 -11.93 20.57
N LEU A 22 -16.00 -11.01 20.91
CA LEU A 22 -17.00 -10.40 20.00
C LEU A 22 -17.98 -9.53 20.80
N PHE A 23 -17.56 -8.37 21.31
CA PHE A 23 -18.51 -7.33 21.78
C PHE A 23 -17.89 -5.93 21.81
N CYS A 24 -17.30 -5.48 20.70
CA CYS A 24 -16.86 -4.09 20.52
C CYS A 24 -17.14 -3.56 19.10
N LEU A 25 -18.28 -3.94 18.52
CA LEU A 25 -18.69 -3.47 17.19
C LEU A 25 -20.23 -3.32 17.09
N LYS A 26 -20.80 -2.53 18.01
CA LYS A 26 -22.14 -1.94 17.85
C LYS A 26 -22.35 -0.93 18.97
N LEU A 27 -22.02 0.33 18.69
CA LEU A 27 -22.61 1.58 19.22
C LEU A 27 -21.64 2.70 18.84
N GLY A 28 -21.65 3.04 17.55
CA GLY A 28 -20.92 4.21 17.06
C GLY A 28 -21.68 5.49 17.37
N LEU A 29 -21.03 6.40 18.09
CA LEU A 29 -21.26 7.85 18.05
C LEU A 29 -19.88 8.54 18.16
N PHE A 30 -19.52 9.28 17.12
CA PHE A 30 -18.39 10.23 17.05
C PHE A 30 -18.73 11.50 17.90
N GLN A 31 -17.82 12.39 18.32
CA GLN A 31 -16.90 13.20 17.49
C GLN A 31 -15.99 14.12 18.37
N SER A 32 -14.79 14.46 17.85
CA SER A 32 -13.89 15.64 18.10
C SER A 32 -13.52 16.05 19.55
N SER A 33 -12.34 16.55 19.93
CA SER A 33 -11.16 17.14 19.29
C SER A 33 -10.05 17.27 20.37
N HIS A 34 -8.82 17.51 19.94
CA HIS A 34 -7.64 17.95 20.70
C HIS A 34 -7.89 18.76 22.00
N GLU A 35 -7.25 18.37 23.10
CA GLU A 35 -6.29 19.17 23.90
C GLU A 35 -5.96 18.46 25.24
N LEU A 36 -4.76 18.75 25.76
CA LEU A 36 -4.26 18.51 27.13
C LEU A 36 -3.66 17.14 27.50
N GLN A 37 -2.33 17.03 27.32
CA GLN A 37 -1.43 16.69 28.44
C GLN A 37 -0.94 18.01 29.10
N PRO A 38 -0.38 18.07 30.33
CA PRO A 38 0.09 17.01 31.24
C PRO A 38 -0.23 17.23 32.75
N ARG A 39 0.38 16.38 33.59
CA ARG A 39 0.56 16.41 35.08
C ARG A 39 -0.51 15.70 35.92
N ILE A 40 -0.12 14.57 36.51
CA ILE A 40 0.30 14.49 37.92
C ILE A 40 1.08 13.18 38.11
N SER A 41 2.34 13.32 38.48
CA SER A 41 3.18 12.31 39.12
C SER A 41 3.07 12.42 40.64
N PHE A 42 3.33 11.31 41.34
CA PHE A 42 3.46 11.09 42.80
C PHE A 42 2.21 10.59 43.55
N PHE A 43 2.13 9.27 43.80
CA PHE A 43 2.39 8.66 45.12
C PHE A 43 2.48 7.12 45.01
N GLN A 44 3.39 6.52 45.80
CA GLN A 44 3.52 5.12 46.26
C GLN A 44 4.31 4.05 45.44
N HIS A 45 5.57 3.85 45.88
CA HIS A 45 6.28 2.57 46.06
C HIS A 45 5.50 1.56 46.96
N PRO A 46 5.96 0.31 47.23
CA PRO A 46 6.59 -0.72 46.40
C PRO A 46 5.90 -2.09 46.67
N VAL A 47 4.92 -2.52 45.86
CA VAL A 47 4.24 -3.83 46.08
C VAL A 47 4.30 -4.76 44.86
N ASN A 48 4.68 -4.26 43.68
CA ASN A 48 4.57 -5.04 42.44
C ASN A 48 5.71 -6.01 42.12
N LEU A 49 6.91 -5.88 42.72
CA LEU A 49 8.00 -6.83 42.43
C LEU A 49 7.85 -8.20 43.12
N ARG A 50 7.14 -8.27 44.26
CA ARG A 50 6.90 -9.54 44.96
C ARG A 50 5.80 -10.37 44.30
N LEU A 51 4.81 -9.73 43.69
CA LEU A 51 3.71 -10.42 43.02
C LEU A 51 4.15 -11.03 41.68
N GLU A 52 4.98 -10.33 40.90
CA GLU A 52 5.53 -10.86 39.64
C GLU A 52 6.49 -12.05 39.85
N ASN A 53 7.31 -12.01 40.91
CA ASN A 53 8.21 -13.12 41.23
C ASN A 53 7.44 -14.33 41.81
N ALA A 54 6.39 -14.08 42.61
CA ALA A 54 5.50 -15.13 43.10
C ALA A 54 4.70 -15.79 41.96
N MET A 55 4.23 -15.02 40.98
CA MET A 55 3.53 -15.55 39.79
C MET A 55 4.48 -16.34 38.86
N ARG A 56 5.75 -15.93 38.73
CA ARG A 56 6.75 -16.71 37.97
C ARG A 56 7.14 -18.02 38.67
N GLU A 57 7.26 -18.03 39.99
CA GLU A 57 7.50 -19.27 40.75
C GLU A 57 6.28 -20.20 40.78
N LEU A 58 5.05 -19.67 40.91
CA LEU A 58 3.82 -20.46 40.76
C LEU A 58 3.69 -21.06 39.34
N HIS A 59 4.09 -20.33 38.30
CA HIS A 59 4.09 -20.86 36.94
C HIS A 59 5.17 -21.93 36.74
N ARG A 60 6.36 -21.79 37.36
CA ARG A 60 7.42 -22.81 37.37
C ARG A 60 7.03 -24.07 38.15
N ILE A 61 6.41 -23.91 39.31
CA ILE A 61 5.89 -25.01 40.14
C ILE A 61 4.74 -25.71 39.40
N ASN A 62 3.85 -24.97 38.72
CA ASN A 62 2.78 -25.57 37.93
C ASN A 62 3.33 -26.35 36.73
N ILE A 63 4.34 -25.83 36.01
CA ILE A 63 4.97 -26.55 34.88
C ILE A 63 5.76 -27.79 35.37
N ASN A 64 6.43 -27.72 36.53
CA ASN A 64 7.11 -28.88 37.11
C ASN A 64 6.14 -29.91 37.71
N MET A 65 5.03 -29.47 38.31
CA MET A 65 3.98 -30.36 38.79
C MET A 65 3.26 -31.02 37.60
N GLU A 66 2.93 -30.28 36.55
CA GLU A 66 2.41 -30.79 35.27
C GLU A 66 3.41 -31.77 34.62
N ARG A 67 4.73 -31.53 34.66
CA ARG A 67 5.75 -32.48 34.17
C ARG A 67 5.89 -33.73 35.05
N ILE A 68 5.79 -33.61 36.36
CA ILE A 68 5.84 -34.75 37.30
C ILE A 68 4.54 -35.55 37.20
N ILE A 69 3.39 -34.90 37.04
CA ILE A 69 2.08 -35.51 36.78
C ILE A 69 2.05 -36.12 35.38
N ALA A 70 2.65 -35.50 34.37
CA ALA A 70 2.76 -36.04 33.01
C ALA A 70 3.79 -37.17 32.90
N ASN A 71 4.84 -37.19 33.73
CA ASN A 71 5.79 -38.30 33.81
C ASN A 71 5.29 -39.44 34.69
N LYS A 72 4.55 -39.17 35.78
CA LYS A 72 3.76 -40.17 36.52
C LYS A 72 2.63 -40.71 35.66
N LYS A 73 1.91 -39.87 34.91
CA LYS A 73 0.93 -40.30 33.90
C LYS A 73 1.60 -41.02 32.76
N ARG A 74 2.76 -40.64 32.22
CA ARG A 74 3.45 -41.39 31.15
C ARG A 74 4.04 -42.71 31.65
N ARG A 75 4.52 -42.79 32.90
CA ARG A 75 4.96 -44.06 33.51
C ARG A 75 3.76 -44.94 33.85
N ALA A 76 2.67 -44.39 34.36
CA ALA A 76 1.42 -45.10 34.59
C ALA A 76 0.78 -45.53 33.27
N LEU A 77 0.77 -44.67 32.23
CA LEU A 77 0.23 -44.92 30.90
C LEU A 77 1.08 -45.94 30.15
N LYS A 78 2.42 -45.87 30.23
CA LYS A 78 3.32 -46.92 29.70
C LYS A 78 3.18 -48.25 30.46
N LYS A 79 2.92 -48.24 31.79
CA LYS A 79 2.63 -49.46 32.56
C LYS A 79 1.26 -50.03 32.14
N THR A 80 0.22 -49.22 32.00
CA THR A 80 -1.09 -49.66 31.50
C THR A 80 -1.07 -50.08 30.03
N GLU A 81 -0.24 -49.47 29.16
CA GLU A 81 -0.23 -49.75 27.73
C GLU A 81 0.70 -50.91 27.34
N LEU A 82 1.75 -51.19 28.13
CA LEU A 82 2.47 -52.46 28.08
C LEU A 82 1.60 -53.62 28.63
N THR A 83 0.70 -53.34 29.58
CA THR A 83 -0.32 -54.29 30.05
C THR A 83 -1.46 -54.47 29.04
N ARG A 84 -1.78 -53.43 28.26
CA ARG A 84 -2.85 -53.46 27.24
C ARG A 84 -2.44 -54.14 25.93
N LYS A 85 -1.13 -54.20 25.62
CA LYS A 85 -0.59 -54.75 24.36
C LYS A 85 -0.11 -56.22 24.41
N LEU A 86 -0.33 -56.93 25.52
CA LEU A 86 -0.09 -58.38 25.63
C LEU A 86 -1.39 -59.22 25.71
N LEU A 87 -2.51 -58.66 25.23
CA LEU A 87 -3.85 -59.24 25.35
C LEU A 87 -4.41 -59.72 23.99
N VAL A 88 -4.00 -60.91 23.54
CA VAL A 88 -4.68 -61.63 22.45
C VAL A 88 -4.70 -63.13 22.77
N ASN A 89 -5.85 -63.62 23.26
CA ASN A 89 -6.58 -64.80 22.75
C ASN A 89 -7.56 -65.36 23.79
N GLY A 90 -8.82 -65.49 23.37
CA GLY A 90 -9.67 -66.63 23.71
C GLY A 90 -10.13 -66.82 25.16
N PHE A 91 -11.06 -65.99 25.64
CA PHE A 91 -12.12 -66.43 26.56
C PHE A 91 -13.38 -65.60 26.28
N ASN A 92 -14.18 -66.05 25.31
CA ASN A 92 -15.53 -65.56 25.09
C ASN A 92 -16.46 -66.42 25.96
N THR A 93 -16.45 -66.21 27.27
CA THR A 93 -17.29 -66.96 28.20
C THR A 93 -18.58 -66.16 28.46
N GLY A 94 -19.72 -66.83 28.31
CA GLY A 94 -21.05 -66.25 28.45
C GLY A 94 -21.20 -65.40 29.72
N LYS A 95 -21.66 -64.16 29.51
CA LYS A 95 -21.81 -63.06 30.46
C LYS A 95 -22.84 -63.36 31.55
N ARG A 96 -22.42 -64.01 32.64
CA ARG A 96 -23.28 -64.21 33.83
C ARG A 96 -22.54 -64.06 35.16
N ARG A 97 -21.26 -63.65 35.11
CA ARG A 97 -20.35 -63.59 36.25
C ARG A 97 -19.78 -62.17 36.37
N HIS A 98 -19.72 -61.65 37.58
CA HIS A 98 -18.88 -60.53 37.94
C HIS A 98 -17.66 -61.04 38.70
N ILE A 99 -16.53 -60.38 38.48
CA ILE A 99 -15.26 -60.80 39.03
C ILE A 99 -14.75 -59.69 39.95
N LEU A 100 -14.49 -60.06 41.21
CA LEU A 100 -13.85 -59.23 42.22
C LEU A 100 -12.39 -59.69 42.35
N VAL A 101 -11.47 -58.85 41.86
CA VAL A 101 -10.02 -59.09 41.98
C VAL A 101 -9.50 -58.29 43.17
N LEU A 102 -8.84 -58.96 44.10
CA LEU A 102 -8.13 -58.34 45.22
C LEU A 102 -6.62 -58.46 44.95
N ASP A 103 -5.95 -57.31 44.78
CA ASP A 103 -4.51 -57.21 44.66
C ASP A 103 -3.91 -56.82 46.03
N ALA A 104 -2.95 -57.59 46.52
CA ALA A 104 -2.19 -57.25 47.73
C ALA A 104 -0.98 -56.40 47.31
N GLY A 105 -1.19 -55.09 47.21
CA GLY A 105 -0.15 -54.11 46.87
C GLY A 105 0.44 -53.41 48.10
N THR A 106 1.74 -53.13 48.05
CA THR A 106 2.58 -52.49 49.08
C THR A 106 2.14 -51.05 49.43
N SER A 107 2.15 -50.73 50.73
CA SER A 107 2.27 -49.41 51.39
C SER A 107 1.65 -48.17 50.69
N ASN A 108 0.65 -47.60 51.36
CA ASN A 108 0.00 -46.29 51.15
C ASN A 108 -1.03 -46.12 50.02
N ASP A 109 -1.54 -47.19 49.41
CA ASP A 109 -2.82 -47.15 48.69
C ASP A 109 -3.70 -48.31 49.17
N VAL A 110 -4.91 -47.97 49.61
CA VAL A 110 -5.99 -48.91 49.97
C VAL A 110 -6.10 -50.00 48.90
N SER A 111 -6.15 -51.26 49.32
CA SER A 111 -6.47 -52.41 48.47
C SER A 111 -7.72 -52.10 47.63
N ARG A 112 -7.56 -51.73 46.35
CA ARG A 112 -8.69 -51.35 45.50
C ARG A 112 -9.38 -52.60 44.98
N CYS A 113 -10.57 -52.91 45.52
CA CYS A 113 -11.54 -53.77 44.86
C CYS A 113 -11.92 -53.16 43.50
N ILE A 114 -11.65 -53.86 42.40
CA ILE A 114 -12.20 -53.50 41.08
C ILE A 114 -13.33 -54.47 40.77
N ILE A 115 -14.57 -53.97 40.72
CA ILE A 115 -15.72 -54.69 40.15
C ILE A 115 -15.75 -54.37 38.67
N SER A 116 -15.42 -55.33 37.80
CA SER A 116 -15.63 -55.19 36.36
C SER A 116 -16.96 -55.78 35.95
N ALA A 117 -17.88 -54.94 35.46
CA ALA A 117 -19.15 -55.37 34.89
C ALA A 117 -19.07 -55.64 33.37
N ASP A 118 -17.95 -55.35 32.70
CA ASP A 118 -17.80 -55.56 31.27
C ASP A 118 -16.36 -55.97 30.90
N GLN A 119 -16.24 -57.23 30.45
CA GLN A 119 -15.04 -57.87 29.85
C GLN A 119 -13.78 -57.87 30.71
N ALA A 120 -13.62 -58.90 31.53
CA ALA A 120 -12.41 -59.10 32.30
C ALA A 120 -11.65 -60.35 31.81
N VAL A 121 -10.60 -60.12 31.01
CA VAL A 121 -9.56 -61.11 30.74
C VAL A 121 -8.52 -60.98 31.86
N HIS A 122 -8.35 -62.03 32.68
CA HIS A 122 -7.45 -61.99 33.84
C HIS A 122 -6.19 -62.83 33.60
N PHE A 123 -5.02 -62.32 34.02
CA PHE A 123 -3.75 -63.04 34.00
C PHE A 123 -3.26 -63.36 35.41
N CYS A 124 -2.44 -64.41 35.53
CA CYS A 124 -1.82 -64.86 36.76
C CYS A 124 -0.32 -64.45 36.75
N GLY A 125 0.13 -63.60 37.69
CA GLY A 125 1.50 -63.05 37.73
C GLY A 125 1.98 -62.73 39.16
N PHE A 126 3.29 -62.69 39.37
CA PHE A 126 3.93 -62.48 40.69
C PHE A 126 4.13 -60.99 41.03
N ALA A 127 4.02 -60.65 42.31
CA ALA A 127 4.47 -59.37 42.89
C ALA A 127 5.78 -59.58 43.69
N GLU A 128 6.74 -58.67 43.58
CA GLU A 128 8.04 -58.70 44.27
C GLU A 128 7.95 -58.27 45.76
N GLU A 129 8.92 -58.73 46.56
CA GLU A 129 8.99 -58.71 48.03
C GLU A 129 9.08 -57.33 48.71
N GLY A 130 8.56 -57.23 49.94
CA GLY A 130 9.05 -56.26 50.93
C GLY A 130 8.10 -55.86 52.08
N SER A 131 8.40 -56.36 53.28
CA SER A 131 8.12 -55.82 54.63
C SER A 131 6.72 -55.94 55.27
N THR A 132 6.77 -56.33 56.54
CA THR A 132 5.75 -56.71 57.52
C THR A 132 5.06 -55.54 58.21
N THR A 133 3.73 -55.59 58.40
CA THR A 133 2.98 -55.57 59.69
C THR A 133 1.49 -55.20 59.46
N GLU A 134 0.62 -55.97 60.14
CA GLU A 134 -0.81 -55.77 60.49
C GLU A 134 -1.84 -55.32 59.42
N LEU A 135 -2.83 -56.18 59.16
CA LEU A 135 -3.97 -55.94 58.26
C LEU A 135 -5.12 -55.22 58.97
N ASP A 136 -5.62 -54.15 58.36
CA ASP A 136 -6.96 -53.59 58.63
C ASP A 136 -7.91 -54.01 57.49
N THR A 137 -9.06 -54.58 57.83
CA THR A 137 -9.96 -55.28 56.87
C THR A 137 -11.36 -54.66 56.82
N SER A 138 -11.47 -53.44 56.30
CA SER A 138 -12.75 -52.84 55.92
C SER A 138 -12.83 -52.56 54.41
N CYS A 139 -13.92 -52.97 53.76
CA CYS A 139 -14.17 -52.78 52.33
C CYS A 139 -15.28 -51.74 52.12
N THR A 140 -15.09 -50.79 51.21
CA THR A 140 -16.10 -49.79 50.79
C THR A 140 -16.46 -49.93 49.30
N ASP A 141 -17.74 -49.82 48.98
CA ASP A 141 -18.28 -49.93 47.61
C ASP A 141 -18.02 -48.64 46.82
N ALA A 142 -17.19 -48.73 45.77
CA ALA A 142 -16.72 -47.59 44.99
C ALA A 142 -17.77 -46.97 44.03
N ALA A 143 -18.97 -47.56 43.90
CA ALA A 143 -20.04 -46.97 43.09
C ALA A 143 -21.04 -46.14 43.91
N THR A 144 -21.16 -46.38 45.23
CA THR A 144 -22.25 -45.81 46.04
C THR A 144 -21.83 -45.19 47.37
N ASN A 145 -20.57 -45.34 47.79
CA ASN A 145 -20.05 -44.78 49.05
C ASN A 145 -20.80 -45.23 50.32
N ASN A 146 -21.46 -46.40 50.30
CA ASN A 146 -22.13 -46.98 51.46
C ASN A 146 -21.38 -48.24 51.95
N GLU A 147 -21.17 -48.36 53.26
CA GLU A 147 -20.59 -49.55 53.89
C GLU A 147 -21.63 -50.68 53.93
N ARG A 148 -21.36 -51.81 53.28
CA ARG A 148 -22.09 -53.07 53.54
C ARG A 148 -21.32 -53.89 54.56
N SER A 149 -21.84 -53.92 55.79
CA SER A 149 -21.41 -54.84 56.84
C SER A 149 -21.89 -56.25 56.51
N GLY A 150 -20.96 -57.20 56.36
CA GLY A 150 -21.33 -58.61 56.09
C GLY A 150 -20.25 -59.52 55.51
N LEU A 151 -18.96 -59.25 55.71
CA LEU A 151 -17.89 -60.19 55.39
C LEU A 151 -17.15 -60.54 56.68
N VAL A 152 -17.43 -61.74 57.22
CA VAL A 152 -16.71 -62.29 58.37
C VAL A 152 -15.35 -62.78 57.87
N ALA A 153 -14.26 -62.29 58.48
CA ALA A 153 -12.91 -62.74 58.17
C ALA A 153 -12.68 -64.21 58.60
N PRO A 154 -11.88 -65.00 57.87
CA PRO A 154 -11.50 -66.34 58.32
C PRO A 154 -10.55 -66.28 59.53
N PRO A 155 -10.47 -67.36 60.35
CA PRO A 155 -9.73 -67.36 61.62
C PRO A 155 -8.20 -67.20 61.43
N VAL A 156 -7.59 -66.49 62.38
CA VAL A 156 -6.14 -66.22 62.43
C VAL A 156 -5.37 -67.50 62.79
N ILE A 157 -4.49 -67.95 61.90
CA ILE A 157 -3.49 -69.00 62.20
C ILE A 157 -2.21 -68.30 62.67
N SER A 158 -1.86 -68.45 63.94
CA SER A 158 -0.59 -67.94 64.47
C SER A 158 0.58 -68.79 63.93
N ASN A 159 1.57 -68.12 63.33
CA ASN A 159 2.81 -68.67 62.71
C ASN A 159 2.74 -69.20 61.26
N ALA A 160 1.97 -68.57 60.37
CA ALA A 160 2.13 -68.77 58.93
C ALA A 160 3.07 -67.70 58.31
N ILE A 161 4.11 -68.14 57.60
CA ILE A 161 4.95 -67.27 56.75
C ILE A 161 4.06 -66.75 55.61
N ALA A 162 3.81 -65.44 55.57
CA ALA A 162 2.92 -64.83 54.58
C ALA A 162 3.52 -64.92 53.17
N ARG A 163 3.07 -65.90 52.38
CA ARG A 163 3.19 -65.86 50.91
C ARG A 163 1.96 -65.14 50.38
N SER A 164 2.12 -64.03 49.67
CA SER A 164 1.04 -63.36 48.96
C SER A 164 0.51 -64.27 47.85
N PHE A 165 -0.80 -64.48 47.80
CA PHE A 165 -1.47 -65.25 46.74
C PHE A 165 -2.54 -64.40 46.07
N LEU A 166 -2.56 -64.38 44.74
CA LEU A 166 -3.62 -63.73 43.97
C LEU A 166 -4.83 -64.68 43.96
N PHE A 167 -5.97 -64.19 44.46
CA PHE A 167 -7.23 -64.90 44.36
C PHE A 167 -8.32 -63.99 43.78
N VAL A 168 -9.32 -64.61 43.19
CA VAL A 168 -10.39 -63.93 42.50
C VAL A 168 -11.71 -64.46 43.02
N LYS A 169 -12.56 -63.57 43.54
CA LYS A 169 -13.90 -63.90 43.99
C LYS A 169 -14.90 -63.69 42.86
N TYR A 170 -15.68 -64.72 42.55
CA TYR A 170 -16.74 -64.71 41.57
C TYR A 170 -18.07 -64.40 42.25
N GLY A 171 -18.86 -63.53 41.63
CA GLY A 171 -20.27 -63.32 41.95
C GLY A 171 -21.11 -63.49 40.69
N CYS A 172 -22.38 -63.82 40.84
CA CYS A 172 -23.30 -63.88 39.70
C CYS A 172 -24.10 -62.57 39.56
N GLU A 173 -24.50 -62.25 38.33
CA GLU A 173 -25.44 -61.15 38.07
C GLU A 173 -26.78 -61.36 38.81
N PRO A 174 -27.51 -60.29 39.19
CA PRO A 174 -28.83 -60.41 39.79
C PRO A 174 -29.76 -61.29 38.93
N GLY A 175 -30.39 -62.30 39.53
CA GLY A 175 -31.18 -63.31 38.81
C GLY A 175 -30.43 -64.62 38.52
N TYR A 176 -29.16 -64.74 38.94
CA TYR A 176 -28.37 -65.98 38.87
C TYR A 176 -27.77 -66.32 40.25
N GLU A 177 -27.47 -67.59 40.48
CA GLU A 177 -26.67 -68.10 41.61
C GLU A 177 -25.43 -68.84 41.12
N LEU A 178 -24.41 -68.84 41.98
CA LEU A 178 -23.27 -69.74 41.84
C LEU A 178 -23.79 -71.17 41.95
N GLN A 179 -23.57 -71.94 40.90
CA GLN A 179 -23.82 -73.38 40.90
C GLN A 179 -22.73 -74.12 41.68
N ASP A 180 -21.51 -73.59 41.66
CA ASP A 180 -20.36 -74.18 42.34
C ASP A 180 -20.27 -73.68 43.79
N GLU A 181 -19.92 -74.58 44.71
CA GLU A 181 -19.78 -74.27 46.14
C GLU A 181 -18.59 -73.33 46.43
N ALA A 182 -17.61 -73.29 45.53
CA ALA A 182 -16.45 -72.40 45.62
C ALA A 182 -16.68 -71.13 44.79
N ASP A 183 -16.71 -69.99 45.46
CA ASP A 183 -16.83 -68.67 44.84
C ASP A 183 -15.46 -67.97 44.67
N ILE A 184 -14.36 -68.63 45.01
CA ILE A 184 -13.00 -68.08 44.95
C ILE A 184 -12.08 -69.00 44.14
N MET A 185 -11.30 -68.40 43.23
CA MET A 185 -10.28 -69.10 42.46
C MET A 185 -8.88 -68.59 42.81
N PHE A 186 -7.92 -69.50 42.95
CA PHE A 186 -6.53 -69.17 43.28
C PHE A 186 -5.63 -69.24 42.06
N CYS A 187 -4.69 -68.30 41.96
CA CYS A 187 -3.65 -68.26 40.95
C CYS A 187 -2.34 -68.75 41.56
N ARG A 188 -1.77 -69.83 41.01
CA ARG A 188 -0.49 -70.41 41.44
C ARG A 188 0.34 -70.77 40.21
N ASP A 189 1.63 -70.43 40.22
CA ASP A 189 2.56 -70.72 39.11
C ASP A 189 2.07 -70.24 37.73
N ARG A 190 1.44 -69.06 37.69
CA ARG A 190 0.84 -68.47 36.48
C ARG A 190 -0.34 -69.27 35.90
N VAL A 191 -0.89 -70.22 36.65
CA VAL A 191 -2.05 -71.04 36.27
C VAL A 191 -3.16 -70.92 37.32
N TRP A 192 -4.41 -70.82 36.87
CA TRP A 192 -5.57 -70.88 37.76
C TRP A 192 -5.78 -72.31 38.24
N VAL A 193 -5.84 -72.51 39.54
CA VAL A 193 -5.80 -73.84 40.17
C VAL A 193 -7.18 -74.52 40.17
N GLN A 194 -8.23 -73.85 39.67
CA GLN A 194 -9.60 -74.37 39.60
C GLN A 194 -10.31 -73.89 38.31
N THR A 195 -11.41 -74.55 37.95
CA THR A 195 -12.27 -74.09 36.85
C THR A 195 -13.12 -72.89 37.31
N PRO A 196 -13.35 -71.88 36.45
CA PRO A 196 -14.13 -70.71 36.84
C PRO A 196 -15.58 -71.06 37.25
N PRO A 197 -16.08 -70.57 38.40
CA PRO A 197 -17.41 -70.89 38.93
C PRO A 197 -18.55 -70.56 37.96
N ILE A 198 -19.49 -71.46 37.75
CA ILE A 198 -20.61 -71.36 36.82
C ILE A 198 -21.81 -70.71 37.51
N CYS A 199 -22.46 -69.78 36.81
CA CYS A 199 -23.70 -69.15 37.28
C CYS A 199 -24.92 -69.81 36.61
N LYS A 200 -25.85 -70.32 37.42
CA LYS A 200 -27.14 -70.86 36.98
C LYS A 200 -28.25 -69.83 37.20
N GLY A 201 -29.21 -69.75 36.29
CA GLY A 201 -30.35 -68.82 36.41
C GLY A 201 -31.27 -69.22 37.56
N LYS A 202 -31.76 -68.23 38.31
CA LYS A 202 -32.77 -68.43 39.36
C LYS A 202 -34.18 -68.23 38.79
N GLY A 203 -35.15 -68.93 39.37
CA GLY A 203 -36.56 -68.76 39.07
C GLY A 203 -36.88 -68.95 37.57
N LEU A 204 -37.51 -67.95 36.95
CA LEU A 204 -37.95 -68.03 35.55
C LEU A 204 -36.78 -67.98 34.54
N CYS A 205 -35.56 -67.64 34.97
CA CYS A 205 -34.37 -67.64 34.11
C CYS A 205 -33.63 -68.99 34.09
N GLU A 206 -34.11 -70.00 34.83
CA GLU A 206 -33.46 -71.31 34.95
C GLU A 206 -33.54 -72.13 33.64
N VAL A 207 -34.68 -72.06 32.95
CA VAL A 207 -34.95 -72.81 31.72
C VAL A 207 -34.80 -71.87 30.52
N ASP A 208 -33.97 -72.26 29.55
CA ASP A 208 -33.68 -71.50 28.32
C ASP A 208 -33.36 -70.01 28.56
N ASN A 209 -32.75 -69.68 29.70
CA ASN A 209 -32.43 -68.30 30.08
C ASN A 209 -33.64 -67.35 30.08
N GLY A 210 -34.84 -67.85 30.39
CA GLY A 210 -36.10 -67.08 30.28
C GLY A 210 -36.48 -66.70 28.83
N GLY A 211 -35.80 -67.29 27.84
CA GLY A 211 -35.84 -66.93 26.42
C GLY A 211 -34.99 -65.69 26.07
N CYS A 212 -34.18 -65.16 26.99
CA CYS A 212 -33.32 -64.01 26.72
C CYS A 212 -32.06 -64.43 25.96
N SER A 213 -31.72 -63.70 24.89
CA SER A 213 -30.50 -63.96 24.10
C SER A 213 -29.17 -63.70 24.84
N HIS A 214 -29.19 -62.85 25.89
CA HIS A 214 -28.00 -62.48 26.66
C HIS A 214 -28.24 -62.59 28.17
N SER A 215 -28.59 -61.51 28.86
CA SER A 215 -28.84 -61.53 30.31
C SER A 215 -30.35 -61.61 30.58
N CYS A 216 -30.74 -62.41 31.57
CA CYS A 216 -32.11 -62.58 32.09
C CYS A 216 -32.13 -62.31 33.59
N ILE A 217 -33.09 -61.52 34.07
CA ILE A 217 -33.28 -61.22 35.49
C ILE A 217 -34.68 -61.66 35.89
N SER A 218 -34.78 -62.59 36.84
CA SER A 218 -36.05 -63.10 37.37
C SER A 218 -36.41 -62.33 38.64
N PHE A 219 -37.63 -61.79 38.70
CA PHE A 219 -38.16 -61.10 39.88
C PHE A 219 -39.19 -61.99 40.59
N GLU A 220 -38.79 -62.57 41.73
CA GLU A 220 -39.61 -63.56 42.46
C GLU A 220 -40.91 -62.98 43.04
N GLN A 221 -40.91 -61.70 43.41
CA GLN A 221 -42.06 -61.03 44.05
C GLN A 221 -43.28 -60.90 43.12
N ASN A 222 -43.05 -60.68 41.81
CA ASN A 222 -44.12 -60.46 40.82
C ASN A 222 -44.21 -61.56 39.76
N ARG A 223 -43.40 -62.62 39.84
CA ARG A 223 -43.31 -63.70 38.82
C ARG A 223 -43.07 -63.17 37.39
N THR A 224 -42.23 -62.16 37.25
CA THR A 224 -41.85 -61.59 35.94
C THR A 224 -40.36 -61.78 35.67
N LEU A 225 -39.96 -61.73 34.39
CA LEU A 225 -38.56 -61.72 33.97
C LEU A 225 -38.26 -60.53 33.06
N GLU A 226 -37.06 -59.99 33.15
CA GLU A 226 -36.56 -58.88 32.33
C GLU A 226 -35.26 -59.31 31.63
N CYS A 227 -35.20 -59.21 30.31
CA CYS A 227 -33.96 -59.43 29.57
C CYS A 227 -33.13 -58.14 29.56
N ARG A 228 -31.80 -58.24 29.62
CA ARG A 228 -30.88 -57.10 29.50
C ARG A 228 -29.79 -57.38 28.47
N CYS A 229 -29.38 -56.32 27.78
CA CYS A 229 -28.36 -56.40 26.73
C CYS A 229 -27.02 -55.86 27.22
N PRO A 230 -25.91 -56.46 26.76
CA PRO A 230 -24.59 -55.93 27.06
C PRO A 230 -24.35 -54.57 26.41
N LYS A 231 -23.35 -53.85 26.91
CA LYS A 231 -22.99 -52.53 26.38
C LYS A 231 -22.76 -52.55 24.87
N GLY A 232 -23.52 -51.72 24.15
CA GLY A 232 -23.47 -51.60 22.69
C GLY A 232 -24.58 -52.36 21.93
N LEU A 233 -25.42 -53.13 22.62
CA LEU A 233 -26.61 -53.81 22.09
C LEU A 233 -27.86 -53.29 22.78
N VAL A 234 -29.02 -53.41 22.13
CA VAL A 234 -30.33 -53.03 22.67
C VAL A 234 -31.33 -54.17 22.49
N LEU A 235 -32.34 -54.24 23.36
CA LEU A 235 -33.41 -55.23 23.23
C LEU A 235 -34.24 -54.95 21.97
N ASP A 236 -34.46 -56.00 21.20
CA ASP A 236 -35.34 -56.06 20.05
C ASP A 236 -36.83 -56.01 20.47
N SER A 237 -37.74 -55.84 19.51
CA SER A 237 -39.19 -55.70 19.76
C SER A 237 -39.83 -56.87 20.49
N ASN A 238 -39.21 -58.06 20.43
CA ASN A 238 -39.64 -59.24 21.17
C ASN A 238 -39.29 -59.19 22.68
N GLY A 239 -38.58 -58.15 23.14
CA GLY A 239 -38.20 -57.97 24.54
C GLY A 239 -37.19 -59.01 25.06
N LYS A 240 -36.60 -59.81 24.17
CA LYS A 240 -35.77 -60.98 24.51
C LYS A 240 -34.44 -61.05 23.78
N THR A 241 -34.39 -60.58 22.54
CA THR A 241 -33.19 -60.64 21.68
C THR A 241 -32.41 -59.34 21.73
N CYS A 242 -31.08 -59.39 21.77
CA CYS A 242 -30.24 -58.21 21.74
C CYS A 242 -29.69 -57.98 20.33
N ILE A 243 -30.00 -56.81 19.76
CA ILE A 243 -29.59 -56.41 18.42
C ILE A 243 -28.66 -55.19 18.48
N LYS A 244 -27.90 -54.96 17.39
CA LYS A 244 -27.15 -53.70 17.25
C LYS A 244 -28.15 -52.54 17.13
N PRO A 245 -28.00 -51.44 17.90
CA PRO A 245 -28.92 -50.32 17.85
C PRO A 245 -28.88 -49.68 16.46
N VAL A 246 -30.02 -49.75 15.76
CA VAL A 246 -30.22 -49.09 14.46
C VAL A 246 -30.34 -47.58 14.71
N PRO A 247 -29.51 -46.76 14.07
CA PRO A 247 -29.61 -45.31 14.22
C PRO A 247 -30.96 -44.80 13.69
N LYS A 248 -31.56 -43.82 14.38
CA LYS A 248 -32.81 -43.18 13.92
C LYS A 248 -32.57 -42.06 12.90
N SER A 249 -31.37 -41.46 12.92
CA SER A 249 -30.96 -40.38 12.02
C SER A 249 -30.49 -40.92 10.68
N LEU A 250 -30.98 -40.34 9.58
CA LEU A 250 -30.47 -40.66 8.24
C LEU A 250 -29.09 -40.04 8.00
N CYS A 251 -28.23 -40.75 7.28
CA CYS A 251 -26.91 -40.23 6.90
C CYS A 251 -27.06 -39.01 5.97
N ARG A 252 -26.22 -37.99 6.20
CA ARG A 252 -26.12 -36.78 5.35
C ARG A 252 -24.74 -36.63 4.68
N LYS A 253 -23.74 -37.35 5.19
CA LYS A 253 -22.37 -37.41 4.68
C LYS A 253 -21.84 -38.82 4.92
N LEU A 254 -21.14 -39.39 3.95
CA LEU A 254 -20.55 -40.73 4.04
C LEU A 254 -19.01 -40.72 3.97
N ALA A 255 -18.41 -39.54 3.77
CA ALA A 255 -16.98 -39.39 3.67
C ALA A 255 -16.31 -39.79 4.99
N GLY A 256 -15.46 -40.81 4.94
CA GLY A 256 -14.77 -41.38 6.11
C GLY A 256 -15.67 -42.18 7.05
N CYS A 257 -16.91 -42.50 6.68
CA CYS A 257 -17.79 -43.34 7.49
C CYS A 257 -17.53 -44.83 7.25
N VAL A 258 -17.63 -45.62 8.31
CA VAL A 258 -17.57 -47.09 8.25
C VAL A 258 -18.99 -47.63 8.42
N CYS A 259 -19.50 -48.31 7.40
CA CYS A 259 -20.86 -48.84 7.37
C CYS A 259 -20.89 -50.35 7.53
N SER A 260 -21.86 -50.84 8.30
CA SER A 260 -22.13 -52.27 8.52
C SER A 260 -23.58 -52.61 8.21
N PRO A 261 -23.88 -53.77 7.61
CA PRO A 261 -25.24 -54.13 7.24
C PRO A 261 -26.12 -54.35 8.48
N VAL A 262 -27.36 -53.84 8.42
CA VAL A 262 -28.44 -54.13 9.36
C VAL A 262 -29.33 -55.22 8.75
N ASP A 263 -29.73 -55.03 7.50
CA ASP A 263 -30.45 -55.98 6.65
C ASP A 263 -30.00 -55.81 5.18
N GLU A 264 -30.67 -56.45 4.21
CA GLU A 264 -30.36 -56.35 2.78
C GLU A 264 -30.55 -54.93 2.20
N LYS A 265 -31.29 -54.05 2.89
CA LYS A 265 -31.72 -52.73 2.43
C LYS A 265 -31.25 -51.59 3.33
N GLN A 266 -30.58 -51.87 4.45
CA GLN A 266 -30.21 -50.88 5.46
C GLN A 266 -28.80 -51.12 5.97
N LEU A 267 -28.01 -50.05 6.05
CA LEU A 267 -26.68 -50.05 6.63
C LEU A 267 -26.63 -49.08 7.82
N SER A 268 -26.03 -49.53 8.92
CA SER A 268 -25.67 -48.69 10.05
C SER A 268 -24.25 -48.17 9.84
N CYS A 269 -24.12 -46.85 9.71
CA CYS A 269 -22.86 -46.18 9.47
C CYS A 269 -22.38 -45.45 10.73
N THR A 270 -21.08 -45.55 10.99
CA THR A 270 -20.38 -44.76 12.01
C THR A 270 -19.44 -43.80 11.30
N CYS A 271 -19.72 -42.51 11.43
CA CYS A 271 -19.01 -41.42 10.76
C CYS A 271 -17.94 -40.80 11.68
N PRO A 272 -17.05 -39.94 11.14
CA PRO A 272 -16.13 -39.15 11.96
C PRO A 272 -16.89 -38.43 13.10
N ASN A 273 -16.27 -38.30 14.27
CA ASN A 273 -16.89 -37.87 15.54
C ASN A 273 -17.82 -38.88 16.23
N ALA A 274 -17.78 -40.15 15.81
CA ALA A 274 -18.63 -41.23 16.35
C ALA A 274 -20.14 -41.01 16.16
N GLU A 275 -20.52 -40.16 15.20
CA GLU A 275 -21.91 -40.00 14.79
C GLU A 275 -22.42 -41.28 14.14
N LYS A 276 -23.55 -41.78 14.64
CA LYS A 276 -24.21 -42.95 14.05
C LYS A 276 -25.37 -42.52 13.19
N CYS A 277 -25.45 -43.06 11.98
CA CYS A 277 -26.53 -42.78 11.06
C CYS A 277 -26.97 -44.03 10.28
N LEU A 278 -28.19 -43.99 9.77
CA LEU A 278 -28.80 -45.03 8.96
C LEU A 278 -28.73 -44.65 7.49
N LEU A 279 -28.20 -45.57 6.68
CA LEU A 279 -28.18 -45.49 5.23
C LEU A 279 -29.20 -46.50 4.68
N VAL A 280 -30.10 -46.03 3.83
CA VAL A 280 -31.18 -46.85 3.27
C VAL A 280 -30.94 -47.07 1.79
N HIS A 281 -31.29 -48.26 1.32
CA HIS A 281 -31.27 -48.63 -0.09
C HIS A 281 -32.24 -47.76 -0.90
N GLY A 282 -31.76 -47.15 -1.98
CA GLY A 282 -32.60 -46.28 -2.79
C GLY A 282 -31.84 -45.35 -3.73
N ARG A 283 -32.58 -44.40 -4.29
CA ARG A 283 -32.01 -43.36 -5.16
C ARG A 283 -31.12 -42.39 -4.38
N PRO A 284 -30.11 -41.78 -5.04
CA PRO A 284 -29.19 -40.87 -4.40
C PRO A 284 -29.89 -39.65 -3.80
N LYS A 285 -29.46 -39.22 -2.60
CA LYS A 285 -29.86 -37.93 -2.01
C LYS A 285 -28.66 -36.99 -1.97
N ILE A 286 -28.79 -35.81 -2.58
CA ILE A 286 -27.73 -34.81 -2.66
C ILE A 286 -27.80 -33.82 -1.51
N TYR A 287 -26.64 -33.55 -0.91
CA TYR A 287 -26.38 -32.50 0.07
C TYR A 287 -25.26 -31.59 -0.45
N LEU A 288 -25.42 -30.27 -0.30
CA LEU A 288 -24.44 -29.27 -0.71
C LEU A 288 -23.84 -28.57 0.50
N GLU A 289 -22.53 -28.35 0.47
CA GLU A 289 -21.80 -27.62 1.50
C GLU A 289 -20.89 -26.56 0.84
N PRO A 290 -21.06 -25.26 1.15
CA PRO A 290 -22.03 -24.68 2.10
C PRO A 290 -23.50 -24.77 1.59
N PRO A 291 -24.50 -24.54 2.46
CA PRO A 291 -25.91 -24.51 2.07
C PRO A 291 -26.23 -23.44 1.00
N PRO A 292 -27.36 -23.57 0.29
CA PRO A 292 -27.70 -22.68 -0.83
C PRO A 292 -27.97 -21.22 -0.41
N ASP A 293 -27.13 -20.31 -0.89
CA ASP A 293 -27.32 -18.85 -1.08
C ASP A 293 -25.98 -18.32 -1.64
N TYR A 294 -25.68 -18.73 -2.87
CA TYR A 294 -24.32 -18.58 -3.42
C TYR A 294 -24.15 -17.22 -4.08
N GLN A 295 -23.86 -16.22 -3.25
CA GLN A 295 -23.54 -14.87 -3.69
C GLN A 295 -22.05 -14.60 -3.57
N VAL A 296 -21.46 -14.03 -4.61
CA VAL A 296 -20.03 -13.75 -4.66
C VAL A 296 -19.75 -12.39 -5.29
N GLU A 297 -18.74 -11.70 -4.77
CA GLU A 297 -18.26 -10.47 -5.38
C GLU A 297 -17.64 -10.75 -6.77
N PRO A 298 -17.66 -9.77 -7.70
CA PRO A 298 -17.09 -9.96 -9.02
C PRO A 298 -15.59 -10.31 -8.99
N GLY A 299 -15.24 -11.45 -9.60
CA GLY A 299 -13.89 -12.02 -9.59
C GLY A 299 -13.56 -12.82 -8.33
N GLY A 300 -14.54 -13.05 -7.45
CA GLY A 300 -14.44 -13.91 -6.28
C GLY A 300 -14.27 -15.39 -6.64
N ASN A 301 -13.97 -16.19 -5.62
CA ASN A 301 -13.79 -17.62 -5.71
C ASN A 301 -14.77 -18.31 -4.76
N LEU A 302 -15.27 -19.49 -5.13
CA LEU A 302 -16.19 -20.27 -4.31
C LEU A 302 -15.92 -21.76 -4.49
N ASN A 303 -15.92 -22.49 -3.39
CA ASN A 303 -15.80 -23.93 -3.41
C ASN A 303 -17.10 -24.55 -2.90
N ILE A 304 -17.64 -25.52 -3.63
CA ILE A 304 -18.89 -26.18 -3.29
C ILE A 304 -18.65 -27.69 -3.28
N THR A 305 -18.92 -28.32 -2.15
CA THR A 305 -18.83 -29.78 -2.02
C THR A 305 -20.22 -30.35 -2.26
N CYS A 306 -20.34 -31.25 -3.24
CA CYS A 306 -21.53 -32.05 -3.42
C CYS A 306 -21.31 -33.42 -2.78
N SER A 307 -22.17 -33.80 -1.84
CA SER A 307 -22.20 -35.11 -1.21
C SER A 307 -23.46 -35.85 -1.61
N ALA A 308 -23.36 -37.14 -1.94
CA ALA A 308 -24.51 -37.96 -2.29
C ALA A 308 -24.58 -39.20 -1.39
N VAL A 309 -25.78 -39.46 -0.85
CA VAL A 309 -26.02 -40.50 0.15
C VAL A 309 -27.09 -41.47 -0.35
N ALA A 310 -26.67 -42.70 -0.64
CA ALA A 310 -27.54 -43.85 -0.95
C ALA A 310 -26.76 -45.17 -0.87
N PHE A 311 -27.50 -46.28 -0.84
CA PHE A 311 -27.00 -47.63 -1.09
C PHE A 311 -27.76 -48.24 -2.28
N PRO A 312 -27.09 -48.78 -3.32
CA PRO A 312 -25.66 -48.73 -3.61
C PRO A 312 -25.11 -47.29 -3.70
N PHE A 313 -23.82 -47.13 -3.43
CA PHE A 313 -23.18 -45.81 -3.37
C PHE A 313 -23.18 -45.13 -4.76
N PRO A 314 -23.60 -43.86 -4.86
CA PRO A 314 -23.67 -43.16 -6.14
C PRO A 314 -22.34 -42.57 -6.60
N GLU A 315 -22.17 -42.44 -7.92
CA GLU A 315 -21.13 -41.61 -8.55
C GLU A 315 -21.63 -40.17 -8.73
N ILE A 316 -20.73 -39.20 -8.53
CA ILE A 316 -21.04 -37.75 -8.50
C ILE A 316 -20.30 -37.04 -9.64
N VAL A 317 -21.05 -36.25 -10.43
CA VAL A 317 -20.51 -35.46 -11.55
C VAL A 317 -21.02 -34.02 -11.46
N TRP A 318 -20.14 -33.06 -11.73
CA TRP A 318 -20.52 -31.65 -11.88
C TRP A 318 -20.67 -31.30 -13.35
N GLU A 319 -21.80 -30.69 -13.69
CA GLU A 319 -22.06 -30.12 -15.01
C GLU A 319 -22.14 -28.60 -14.89
N ARG A 320 -21.46 -27.89 -15.80
CA ARG A 320 -21.63 -26.44 -15.95
C ARG A 320 -22.64 -26.22 -17.07
N GLU A 321 -23.71 -25.48 -16.77
CA GLU A 321 -24.65 -25.05 -17.79
C GLU A 321 -23.95 -23.95 -18.61
N GLN A 322 -23.28 -24.30 -19.71
CA GLN A 322 -22.62 -23.33 -20.58
C GLN A 322 -23.11 -23.49 -22.02
N GLY A 323 -23.62 -22.40 -22.59
CA GLY A 323 -23.90 -22.26 -24.02
C GLY A 323 -22.63 -22.13 -24.89
N ASP A 324 -21.57 -22.87 -24.59
CA ASP A 324 -20.43 -23.03 -25.49
C ASP A 324 -19.69 -24.35 -25.22
N THR A 325 -19.87 -25.29 -26.14
CA THR A 325 -19.26 -26.61 -26.14
C THR A 325 -17.77 -26.50 -26.47
N THR A 326 -16.93 -26.42 -25.44
CA THR A 326 -15.55 -26.91 -25.53
C THR A 326 -15.35 -27.95 -24.43
N GLY A 327 -15.49 -29.22 -24.84
CA GLY A 327 -15.40 -30.38 -23.98
C GLY A 327 -14.05 -30.50 -23.30
N GLY A 328 -13.96 -30.01 -22.06
CA GLY A 328 -12.98 -30.45 -21.10
C GLY A 328 -13.44 -31.73 -20.42
N ARG A 329 -13.44 -32.85 -21.15
CA ARG A 329 -13.39 -34.17 -20.49
C ARG A 329 -12.06 -34.19 -19.72
N SER A 330 -12.11 -34.08 -18.39
CA SER A 330 -10.99 -34.49 -17.56
C SER A 330 -10.86 -36.01 -17.68
N ASN A 331 -10.11 -36.46 -18.69
CA ASN A 331 -9.74 -37.86 -18.92
C ASN A 331 -8.62 -38.28 -17.95
N ASP A 332 -8.84 -38.15 -16.64
CA ASP A 332 -8.04 -38.87 -15.66
C ASP A 332 -8.92 -39.97 -15.03
N PRO A 333 -8.67 -41.26 -15.36
CA PRO A 333 -9.36 -42.34 -14.69
C PRO A 333 -8.92 -42.35 -13.23
N PRO A 334 -9.84 -42.46 -12.25
CA PRO A 334 -9.46 -42.57 -10.85
C PRO A 334 -8.86 -43.95 -10.60
N THR A 335 -7.53 -44.02 -10.62
CA THR A 335 -6.75 -45.18 -10.18
C THR A 335 -7.16 -45.54 -8.75
N THR A 336 -7.86 -46.66 -8.61
CA THR A 336 -8.44 -47.11 -7.35
C THR A 336 -7.59 -48.24 -6.79
N THR A 337 -6.74 -47.92 -5.81
CA THR A 337 -6.15 -48.91 -4.89
C THR A 337 -6.29 -48.35 -3.47
N GLY A 338 -7.26 -48.89 -2.74
CA GLY A 338 -7.63 -48.49 -1.37
C GLY A 338 -9.11 -48.10 -1.30
N ALA A 339 -9.96 -49.00 -0.80
CA ALA A 339 -11.40 -48.82 -0.67
C ALA A 339 -11.76 -47.65 0.27
N ASN A 340 -11.82 -46.44 -0.29
CA ASN A 340 -12.50 -45.28 0.28
C ASN A 340 -13.66 -44.93 -0.67
N ILE A 341 -14.88 -45.05 -0.18
CA ILE A 341 -16.11 -44.70 -0.92
C ILE A 341 -16.06 -43.20 -1.23
N ARG A 342 -15.99 -42.81 -2.51
CA ARG A 342 -16.02 -41.40 -2.94
C ARG A 342 -17.46 -40.87 -2.91
N SER A 343 -18.01 -40.62 -1.73
CA SER A 343 -19.38 -40.10 -1.54
C SER A 343 -19.51 -38.58 -1.64
N GLU A 344 -18.41 -37.88 -1.96
CA GLU A 344 -18.38 -36.42 -2.09
C GLU A 344 -17.44 -35.99 -3.23
N GLN A 345 -17.75 -34.87 -3.88
CA GLN A 345 -16.96 -34.26 -4.96
C GLN A 345 -16.92 -32.73 -4.80
N LEU A 346 -15.72 -32.16 -4.83
CA LEU A 346 -15.47 -30.71 -4.68
C LEU A 346 -15.46 -30.00 -6.04
N LEU A 347 -16.28 -28.96 -6.18
CA LEU A 347 -16.22 -27.98 -7.28
C LEU A 347 -15.45 -26.75 -6.83
N ILE A 348 -14.42 -26.37 -7.60
CA ILE A 348 -13.57 -25.20 -7.34
C ILE A 348 -13.86 -24.15 -8.42
N ILE A 349 -14.49 -23.04 -8.04
CA ILE A 349 -14.82 -21.93 -8.93
C ILE A 349 -13.85 -20.78 -8.63
N LYS A 350 -13.18 -20.29 -9.67
CA LYS A 350 -12.24 -19.17 -9.57
C LYS A 350 -12.66 -18.03 -10.50
N GLN A 351 -12.47 -16.79 -10.04
CA GLN A 351 -12.62 -15.56 -10.82
C GLN A 351 -13.94 -15.47 -11.60
N ILE A 352 -15.06 -15.57 -10.88
CA ILE A 352 -16.38 -15.53 -11.50
C ILE A 352 -16.88 -14.09 -11.68
N TYR A 353 -17.18 -13.70 -12.92
CA TYR A 353 -17.58 -12.32 -13.27
C TYR A 353 -19.02 -12.20 -13.79
N LYS A 354 -19.70 -13.33 -13.99
CA LYS A 354 -21.08 -13.40 -14.48
C LYS A 354 -21.84 -14.47 -13.71
N ASN A 355 -23.15 -14.26 -13.56
CA ASN A 355 -24.06 -15.28 -13.07
C ASN A 355 -23.86 -16.57 -13.88
N THR A 356 -23.67 -17.68 -13.20
CA THR A 356 -23.40 -18.99 -13.81
C THR A 356 -24.09 -20.06 -13.00
N ASN A 357 -24.62 -21.08 -13.69
CA ASN A 357 -25.28 -22.19 -13.05
C ASN A 357 -24.41 -23.45 -13.15
N PHE A 358 -24.43 -24.24 -12.08
CA PHE A 358 -23.79 -25.55 -12.01
C PHE A 358 -24.79 -26.57 -11.52
N THR A 359 -24.75 -27.79 -12.04
CA THR A 359 -25.62 -28.88 -11.60
C THR A 359 -24.75 -29.99 -11.06
N CYS A 360 -25.02 -30.43 -9.83
CA CYS A 360 -24.45 -31.68 -9.32
C CYS A 360 -25.39 -32.83 -9.67
N HIS A 361 -24.88 -33.83 -10.38
CA HIS A 361 -25.56 -35.07 -10.71
C HIS A 361 -25.02 -36.19 -9.84
N ALA A 362 -25.91 -37.02 -9.30
CA ALA A 362 -25.56 -38.22 -8.56
C ALA A 362 -26.35 -39.40 -9.12
N HIS A 363 -25.67 -40.46 -9.55
CA HIS A 363 -26.30 -41.63 -10.16
C HIS A 363 -25.87 -42.93 -9.47
N ASN A 364 -26.82 -43.84 -9.31
CA ASN A 364 -26.57 -45.24 -8.95
C ASN A 364 -27.48 -46.16 -9.76
N GLU A 365 -27.34 -47.47 -9.58
CA GLU A 365 -28.14 -48.49 -10.30
C GLU A 365 -29.66 -48.38 -10.06
N ILE A 366 -30.09 -47.68 -9.00
CA ILE A 366 -31.51 -47.50 -8.64
C ILE A 366 -32.10 -46.22 -9.25
N GLY A 367 -31.26 -45.25 -9.60
CA GLY A 367 -31.66 -44.04 -10.31
C GLY A 367 -30.71 -42.85 -10.12
N GLU A 368 -31.19 -41.68 -10.52
CA GLU A 368 -30.44 -40.43 -10.54
C GLU A 368 -31.11 -39.36 -9.67
N ALA A 369 -30.30 -38.45 -9.11
CA ALA A 369 -30.73 -37.20 -8.53
C ALA A 369 -29.84 -36.06 -9.03
N SER A 370 -30.40 -34.87 -9.21
CA SER A 370 -29.64 -33.67 -9.56
C SER A 370 -29.99 -32.49 -8.67
N ARG A 371 -29.04 -31.58 -8.49
CA ARG A 371 -29.20 -30.36 -7.67
C ARG A 371 -28.57 -29.17 -8.39
N LEU A 372 -29.42 -28.23 -8.80
CA LEU A 372 -28.99 -26.97 -9.42
C LEU A 372 -28.44 -25.99 -8.37
N VAL A 373 -27.29 -25.42 -8.68
CA VAL A 373 -26.59 -24.36 -7.97
C VAL A 373 -26.64 -23.10 -8.84
N ARG A 374 -27.37 -22.09 -8.38
CA ARG A 374 -27.39 -20.76 -9.01
C ARG A 374 -26.40 -19.87 -8.30
N LEU A 375 -25.34 -19.47 -9.01
CA LEU A 375 -24.34 -18.55 -8.49
C LEU A 375 -24.63 -17.14 -9.00
N GLU A 376 -24.84 -16.23 -8.07
CA GLU A 376 -25.14 -14.82 -8.36
C GLU A 376 -23.93 -13.94 -8.01
N VAL A 377 -23.50 -13.16 -8.99
CA VAL A 377 -22.46 -12.15 -8.77
C VAL A 377 -23.12 -10.88 -8.24
N THR A 378 -22.62 -10.31 -7.14
CA THR A 378 -23.27 -9.19 -6.42
C THR A 378 -23.05 -7.81 -7.04
N GLY A 379 -22.39 -7.74 -8.20
CA GLY A 379 -22.12 -6.47 -8.88
C GLY A 379 -21.79 -6.63 -10.36
N PRO A 380 -21.45 -5.52 -11.04
CA PRO A 380 -21.05 -5.51 -12.44
C PRO A 380 -19.69 -6.20 -12.61
N GLY A 381 -19.65 -7.13 -13.56
CA GLY A 381 -18.58 -8.11 -13.79
C GLY A 381 -17.14 -7.61 -13.63
N SER A 382 -16.43 -7.35 -14.73
CA SER A 382 -15.04 -6.90 -14.63
C SER A 382 -14.95 -5.44 -14.17
N ALA A 383 -13.77 -5.00 -13.73
CA ALA A 383 -13.55 -3.58 -13.44
C ALA A 383 -13.56 -2.74 -14.75
N PRO A 384 -13.97 -1.46 -14.71
CA PRO A 384 -13.71 -0.50 -15.79
C PRO A 384 -12.21 -0.19 -15.89
N VAL A 385 -11.80 0.35 -17.04
CA VAL A 385 -10.37 0.65 -17.32
C VAL A 385 -10.20 2.15 -17.52
N LEU A 386 -9.38 2.79 -16.68
CA LEU A 386 -8.99 4.20 -16.87
C LEU A 386 -8.10 4.30 -18.12
N ARG A 387 -8.45 5.19 -19.05
CA ARG A 387 -7.73 5.37 -20.33
C ARG A 387 -6.95 6.65 -20.40
N GLN A 388 -7.58 7.77 -20.03
CA GLN A 388 -6.97 9.09 -20.13
C GLN A 388 -7.33 9.93 -18.92
N LEU A 389 -6.34 10.69 -18.44
CA LEU A 389 -6.45 11.67 -17.38
C LEU A 389 -5.86 12.98 -17.90
N THR A 390 -6.70 14.00 -18.08
CA THR A 390 -6.26 15.33 -18.51
C THR A 390 -6.27 16.25 -17.30
N ALA A 391 -5.08 16.66 -16.85
CA ALA A 391 -4.92 17.52 -15.68
C ALA A 391 -5.18 19.00 -16.04
N GLY A 392 -6.11 19.62 -15.33
CA GLY A 392 -6.22 21.08 -15.20
C GLY A 392 -5.50 21.58 -13.94
N ARG A 393 -5.64 22.88 -13.65
CA ARG A 393 -5.07 23.49 -12.42
C ARG A 393 -5.88 23.14 -11.17
N SER A 394 -7.20 23.15 -11.27
CA SER A 394 -8.12 22.85 -10.17
C SER A 394 -9.11 21.74 -10.52
N SER A 395 -8.82 20.98 -11.57
CA SER A 395 -9.68 19.89 -12.03
C SER A 395 -8.88 18.80 -12.73
N ILE A 396 -9.46 17.61 -12.84
CA ILE A 396 -8.94 16.51 -13.67
C ILE A 396 -10.10 15.96 -14.48
N GLU A 397 -9.97 15.95 -15.81
CA GLU A 397 -10.89 15.22 -16.68
C GLU A 397 -10.46 13.75 -16.74
N VAL A 398 -11.40 12.85 -16.43
CA VAL A 398 -11.18 11.41 -16.37
C VAL A 398 -11.99 10.75 -17.47
N HIS A 399 -11.34 9.90 -18.27
CA HIS A 399 -11.97 9.07 -19.29
C HIS A 399 -11.69 7.59 -19.01
N TRP A 400 -12.72 6.74 -19.09
CA TRP A 400 -12.62 5.31 -18.85
C TRP A 400 -13.39 4.50 -19.89
N GLU A 401 -13.03 3.23 -20.03
CA GLU A 401 -13.81 2.26 -20.77
C GLU A 401 -14.73 1.45 -19.84
N LYS A 402 -15.88 1.05 -20.38
CA LYS A 402 -16.80 0.14 -19.71
C LYS A 402 -16.10 -1.20 -19.35
N PRO A 403 -16.58 -1.92 -18.33
CA PRO A 403 -16.18 -3.30 -18.07
C PRO A 403 -16.18 -4.17 -19.33
N HIS A 404 -15.10 -4.92 -19.55
CA HIS A 404 -15.03 -5.92 -20.62
C HIS A 404 -16.09 -7.02 -20.43
N VAL A 405 -16.32 -7.46 -19.19
CA VAL A 405 -17.36 -8.42 -18.83
C VAL A 405 -18.46 -7.71 -18.07
N ILE A 406 -19.65 -7.64 -18.66
CA ILE A 406 -20.84 -7.04 -18.04
C ILE A 406 -21.80 -8.16 -17.62
N ASN A 407 -22.15 -8.22 -16.33
CA ASN A 407 -23.08 -9.20 -15.78
C ASN A 407 -24.55 -8.77 -15.97
N ARG A 408 -24.84 -7.51 -15.67
CA ARG A 408 -26.15 -6.86 -15.80
C ARG A 408 -25.96 -5.43 -16.33
N PRO A 409 -27.02 -4.78 -16.84
CA PRO A 409 -26.95 -3.39 -17.31
C PRO A 409 -26.37 -2.46 -16.24
N LEU A 410 -25.45 -1.59 -16.66
CA LEU A 410 -24.78 -0.65 -15.76
C LEU A 410 -25.69 0.54 -15.48
N THR A 411 -25.80 0.90 -14.21
CA THR A 411 -26.64 2.02 -13.73
C THR A 411 -25.80 3.29 -13.53
N ALA A 412 -24.58 3.17 -13.03
CA ALA A 412 -23.70 4.30 -12.75
C ALA A 412 -22.22 3.89 -12.67
N TYR A 413 -21.35 4.88 -12.54
CA TYR A 413 -19.95 4.77 -12.16
C TYR A 413 -19.69 5.62 -10.91
N THR A 414 -18.74 5.21 -10.08
CA THR A 414 -18.20 6.04 -9.01
C THR A 414 -16.70 6.22 -9.22
N LEU A 415 -16.28 7.48 -9.31
CA LEU A 415 -14.88 7.89 -9.27
C LEU A 415 -14.48 8.08 -7.82
N HIS A 416 -13.38 7.44 -7.42
CA HIS A 416 -12.73 7.59 -6.12
C HIS A 416 -11.41 8.30 -6.33
N PHE A 417 -11.14 9.35 -5.55
CA PHE A 417 -9.90 10.12 -5.67
C PHE A 417 -9.38 10.60 -4.31
N THR A 418 -8.05 10.68 -4.17
CA THR A 418 -7.38 11.09 -2.93
C THR A 418 -5.99 11.65 -3.22
N THR A 419 -5.45 12.46 -2.31
CA THR A 419 -4.03 12.85 -2.30
C THR A 419 -3.16 11.85 -1.53
N ASP A 420 -3.75 11.02 -0.67
CA ASP A 420 -3.08 9.98 0.09
C ASP A 420 -3.67 8.59 -0.23
N PRO A 421 -2.99 7.79 -1.08
CA PRO A 421 -3.47 6.47 -1.49
C PRO A 421 -3.36 5.41 -0.39
N LEU A 422 -2.71 5.69 0.75
CA LEU A 422 -2.60 4.76 1.88
C LEU A 422 -3.88 4.74 2.73
N LEU A 423 -4.73 5.76 2.60
CA LEU A 423 -6.01 5.82 3.29
C LEU A 423 -6.96 4.71 2.81
N SER A 424 -7.84 4.28 3.72
CA SER A 424 -8.92 3.36 3.36
C SER A 424 -9.82 3.99 2.28
N LEU A 425 -10.32 3.18 1.35
CA LEU A 425 -11.17 3.67 0.26
C LEU A 425 -12.40 4.45 0.74
N ARG A 426 -12.92 4.16 1.95
CA ARG A 426 -14.05 4.89 2.55
C ARG A 426 -13.74 6.35 2.86
N SER A 427 -12.46 6.69 3.00
CA SER A 427 -11.96 8.04 3.28
C SER A 427 -11.63 8.81 2.00
N TRP A 428 -11.63 8.15 0.84
CA TRP A 428 -11.38 8.82 -0.44
C TRP A 428 -12.59 9.66 -0.82
N SER A 429 -12.35 10.77 -1.50
CA SER A 429 -13.43 11.57 -2.08
C SER A 429 -14.08 10.77 -3.22
N GLN A 430 -15.40 10.89 -3.34
CA GLN A 430 -16.18 10.13 -4.32
C GLN A 430 -17.08 11.03 -5.16
N LEU A 431 -17.24 10.68 -6.43
CA LEU A 431 -18.11 11.35 -7.39
C LEU A 431 -18.89 10.30 -8.19
N ASN A 432 -20.22 10.42 -8.22
CA ASN A 432 -21.08 9.50 -8.96
C ASN A 432 -21.41 10.06 -10.33
N VAL A 433 -21.37 9.20 -11.34
CA VAL A 433 -21.62 9.52 -12.75
C VAL A 433 -22.62 8.53 -13.30
N SER A 434 -23.75 9.00 -13.82
CA SER A 434 -24.78 8.12 -14.38
C SER A 434 -24.32 7.44 -15.68
N SER A 435 -24.65 6.16 -15.85
CA SER A 435 -24.49 5.45 -17.12
C SER A 435 -25.40 6.10 -18.19
N PRO A 436 -24.99 6.22 -19.47
CA PRO A 436 -23.86 5.58 -20.14
C PRO A 436 -22.59 6.44 -20.26
N ALA A 437 -22.46 7.51 -19.47
CA ALA A 437 -21.29 8.39 -19.56
C ALA A 437 -19.98 7.64 -19.22
N ILE A 438 -18.95 7.91 -20.01
CA ILE A 438 -17.61 7.28 -19.91
C ILE A 438 -16.49 8.31 -19.63
N SER A 439 -16.87 9.57 -19.40
CA SER A 439 -15.96 10.61 -18.95
C SER A 439 -16.64 11.54 -17.95
N HIS A 440 -15.83 12.18 -17.11
CA HIS A 440 -16.29 13.22 -16.19
C HIS A 440 -15.12 14.10 -15.73
N VAL A 441 -15.40 15.36 -15.41
CA VAL A 441 -14.43 16.30 -14.82
C VAL A 441 -14.58 16.29 -13.30
N ILE A 442 -13.50 16.06 -12.57
CA ILE A 442 -13.44 16.20 -11.11
C ILE A 442 -13.03 17.66 -10.82
N PRO A 443 -13.92 18.52 -10.27
CA PRO A 443 -13.61 19.92 -9.98
C PRO A 443 -13.07 20.12 -8.56
N GLY A 444 -12.64 21.35 -8.25
CA GLY A 444 -12.33 21.78 -6.88
C GLY A 444 -11.07 21.15 -6.28
N LEU A 445 -10.12 20.76 -7.13
CA LEU A 445 -8.85 20.17 -6.72
C LEU A 445 -7.81 21.26 -6.43
N ASN A 446 -6.83 20.93 -5.60
CA ASN A 446 -5.70 21.80 -5.33
C ASN A 446 -4.72 21.77 -6.52
N SER A 447 -4.15 22.91 -6.88
CA SER A 447 -3.10 23.00 -7.91
C SER A 447 -1.79 22.37 -7.45
N ASP A 448 -0.95 21.95 -8.40
CA ASP A 448 0.34 21.30 -8.16
C ASP A 448 0.31 20.10 -7.18
N THR A 449 -0.81 19.37 -7.17
CA THR A 449 -1.09 18.31 -6.19
C THR A 449 -1.26 16.98 -6.89
N LEU A 450 -0.61 15.93 -6.38
CA LEU A 450 -0.73 14.58 -6.91
C LEU A 450 -2.03 13.93 -6.39
N TYR A 451 -2.91 13.54 -7.29
CA TYR A 451 -4.13 12.80 -6.99
C TYR A 451 -4.04 11.37 -7.52
N THR A 452 -4.50 10.40 -6.74
CA THR A 452 -4.68 9.01 -7.16
C THR A 452 -6.16 8.74 -7.37
N ILE A 453 -6.51 8.19 -8.53
CA ILE A 453 -7.88 8.00 -8.99
C ILE A 453 -8.15 6.51 -9.27
N ARG A 454 -9.35 6.04 -8.90
CA ARG A 454 -9.91 4.73 -9.23
C ARG A 454 -11.35 4.89 -9.68
N VAL A 455 -11.82 4.01 -10.55
CA VAL A 455 -13.21 3.98 -11.00
C VAL A 455 -13.81 2.60 -10.75
N ARG A 456 -15.10 2.54 -10.39
CA ARG A 456 -15.88 1.29 -10.40
C ARG A 456 -17.23 1.53 -11.06
N ALA A 457 -17.78 0.49 -11.68
CA ALA A 457 -19.15 0.51 -12.20
C ALA A 457 -20.15 0.06 -11.12
N HIS A 458 -21.43 0.35 -11.35
CA HIS A 458 -22.57 -0.08 -10.54
C HIS A 458 -23.62 -0.76 -11.42
N ASP A 459 -24.30 -1.78 -10.89
CA ASP A 459 -25.48 -2.41 -11.49
C ASP A 459 -26.66 -2.38 -10.49
N SER A 460 -27.72 -3.12 -10.76
CA SER A 460 -28.89 -3.22 -9.88
C SER A 460 -28.62 -3.94 -8.55
N MET A 461 -27.56 -4.73 -8.44
CA MET A 461 -27.20 -5.49 -7.23
C MET A 461 -26.17 -4.77 -6.37
N GLY A 462 -25.33 -3.90 -6.97
CA GLY A 462 -24.40 -3.10 -6.20
C GLY A 462 -23.16 -2.63 -6.95
N PRO A 463 -22.09 -2.29 -6.20
CA PRO A 463 -20.83 -1.84 -6.78
C PRO A 463 -20.01 -2.99 -7.35
N GLY A 464 -19.27 -2.72 -8.43
CA GLY A 464 -18.33 -3.65 -9.02
C GLY A 464 -16.92 -3.51 -8.48
N LYS A 465 -16.01 -4.29 -9.08
CA LYS A 465 -14.58 -4.21 -8.79
C LYS A 465 -14.01 -2.84 -9.20
N LEU A 466 -13.09 -2.32 -8.39
CA LEU A 466 -12.34 -1.11 -8.69
C LEU A 466 -11.29 -1.35 -9.77
N SER A 467 -11.08 -0.34 -10.62
CA SER A 467 -9.96 -0.27 -11.53
C SER A 467 -8.62 -0.29 -10.77
N ASN A 468 -7.53 -0.50 -11.51
CA ASN A 468 -6.21 -0.20 -10.99
C ASN A 468 -6.10 1.30 -10.66
N PRO A 469 -5.35 1.69 -9.61
CA PRO A 469 -5.09 3.09 -9.29
C PRO A 469 -4.21 3.73 -10.37
N VAL A 470 -4.54 4.96 -10.74
CA VAL A 470 -3.72 5.79 -11.62
C VAL A 470 -3.55 7.15 -10.96
N SER A 471 -2.32 7.65 -10.93
CA SER A 471 -2.02 8.94 -10.30
C SER A 471 -1.68 9.99 -11.35
N VAL A 472 -2.14 11.22 -11.13
CA VAL A 472 -1.92 12.38 -12.00
C VAL A 472 -1.76 13.62 -11.13
N ARG A 473 -0.83 14.50 -11.50
CA ARG A 473 -0.59 15.77 -10.80
C ARG A 473 -1.34 16.89 -11.52
N THR A 474 -2.09 17.69 -10.77
CA THR A 474 -2.72 18.91 -11.30
C THR A 474 -1.67 19.92 -11.73
N LEU A 475 -2.00 20.77 -12.70
CA LEU A 475 -1.10 21.80 -13.17
C LEU A 475 -0.75 22.79 -12.04
N PRO A 476 0.43 23.44 -12.10
CA PRO A 476 0.80 24.48 -11.13
C PRO A 476 -0.24 25.62 -11.07
N PRO A 477 -0.21 26.51 -10.08
CA PRO A 477 -1.05 27.70 -10.10
C PRO A 477 -0.62 28.64 -11.22
N ALA A 478 -1.58 29.32 -11.84
CA ALA A 478 -1.28 30.31 -12.88
C ALA A 478 -0.55 31.51 -12.25
N LYS A 479 0.55 31.94 -12.86
CA LYS A 479 1.39 33.07 -12.44
C LYS A 479 1.50 34.05 -13.59
N ARG A 480 1.20 35.32 -13.30
CA ARG A 480 1.33 36.42 -14.27
C ARG A 480 2.79 36.45 -14.81
N PRO A 481 2.97 36.61 -16.13
CA PRO A 481 4.30 36.64 -16.72
C PRO A 481 5.06 37.89 -16.29
N PHE A 482 6.38 37.78 -16.23
CA PHE A 482 7.29 38.89 -16.02
C PHE A 482 8.44 38.75 -17.00
N VAL A 483 8.64 39.80 -17.78
CA VAL A 483 9.59 39.83 -18.88
C VAL A 483 10.60 40.96 -18.67
N PHE A 484 11.77 40.84 -19.28
CA PHE A 484 12.81 41.85 -19.29
C PHE A 484 13.42 41.98 -20.68
N ILE A 485 13.92 43.18 -20.98
CA ILE A 485 14.67 43.47 -22.20
C ILE A 485 16.15 43.28 -21.91
N SER A 486 16.81 42.50 -22.76
CA SER A 486 18.20 42.06 -22.53
C SER A 486 19.18 43.22 -22.72
N GLU A 487 18.87 44.12 -23.65
CA GLU A 487 19.66 45.30 -23.99
C GLU A 487 19.43 46.47 -23.02
N GLY A 488 18.44 46.37 -22.12
CA GLY A 488 18.07 47.43 -21.16
C GLY A 488 16.86 48.27 -21.57
N PRO A 489 16.53 49.32 -20.80
CA PRO A 489 15.36 50.17 -21.04
C PRO A 489 15.53 51.15 -22.21
N GLU A 490 16.76 51.42 -22.64
CA GLU A 490 17.12 52.34 -23.72
C GLU A 490 18.24 51.73 -24.58
N ILE A 491 18.08 51.79 -25.89
CA ILE A 491 19.04 51.30 -26.89
C ILE A 491 19.38 52.45 -27.84
N ARG A 492 20.66 52.60 -28.18
CA ARG A 492 21.16 53.62 -29.12
C ARG A 492 21.61 52.95 -30.41
N VAL A 493 21.05 53.38 -31.55
CA VAL A 493 21.33 52.79 -32.87
C VAL A 493 21.63 53.86 -33.91
N PRO A 494 22.58 53.64 -34.85
CA PRO A 494 22.76 54.55 -35.97
C PRO A 494 21.56 54.55 -36.92
N PRO A 495 21.35 55.62 -37.71
CA PRO A 495 20.24 55.71 -38.65
C PRO A 495 20.31 54.64 -39.73
N ARG A 496 19.16 53.99 -40.00
CA ARG A 496 18.98 52.93 -41.02
C ARG A 496 19.86 51.68 -40.82
N VAL A 497 20.48 51.51 -39.65
CA VAL A 497 21.22 50.29 -39.33
C VAL A 497 20.28 49.27 -38.71
N PRO A 498 20.20 48.03 -39.23
CA PRO A 498 19.40 46.97 -38.63
C PRO A 498 19.83 46.66 -37.20
N PHE A 499 18.87 46.39 -36.33
CA PHE A 499 19.12 46.03 -34.94
C PHE A 499 18.14 44.94 -34.48
N THR A 500 18.49 44.30 -33.37
CA THR A 500 17.66 43.28 -32.72
C THR A 500 17.46 43.62 -31.26
N ILE A 501 16.23 43.48 -30.76
CA ILE A 501 15.91 43.61 -29.33
C ILE A 501 15.41 42.27 -28.79
N ASN A 502 15.98 41.79 -27.69
CA ASN A 502 15.62 40.52 -27.09
C ASN A 502 14.78 40.70 -25.83
N CYS A 503 13.57 40.15 -25.85
CA CYS A 503 12.70 40.08 -24.69
C CYS A 503 12.66 38.65 -24.13
N ASN A 504 12.99 38.50 -22.85
CA ASN A 504 13.11 37.21 -22.17
C ASN A 504 12.14 37.11 -20.99
N LEU A 505 11.63 35.91 -20.74
CA LEU A 505 10.71 35.59 -19.64
C LEU A 505 11.49 35.19 -18.38
N SER A 506 11.38 35.97 -17.30
CA SER A 506 11.95 35.57 -15.99
C SER A 506 11.05 34.57 -15.24
N ARG A 507 9.74 34.84 -15.22
CA ARG A 507 8.72 34.02 -14.51
C ARG A 507 7.39 34.14 -15.22
N GLY A 508 6.56 33.12 -15.13
CA GLY A 508 5.25 33.07 -15.77
C GLY A 508 4.85 31.62 -15.98
N GLU A 509 3.61 31.29 -15.60
CA GLU A 509 3.06 29.94 -15.71
C GLU A 509 1.56 30.06 -16.05
N PRO A 510 1.05 29.51 -17.15
CA PRO A 510 1.78 28.77 -18.18
C PRO A 510 2.67 29.71 -19.00
N ILE A 511 3.46 29.14 -19.91
CA ILE A 511 4.27 29.91 -20.86
C ILE A 511 3.34 30.86 -21.63
N PRO A 512 3.59 32.18 -21.59
CA PRO A 512 2.72 33.17 -22.22
C PRO A 512 2.90 33.24 -23.73
N ASP A 513 1.90 33.82 -24.39
CA ASP A 513 2.05 34.35 -25.74
C ASP A 513 2.81 35.67 -25.66
N MET A 514 3.92 35.75 -26.40
CA MET A 514 4.80 36.90 -26.46
C MET A 514 4.73 37.56 -27.83
N TYR A 515 4.66 38.89 -27.87
CA TYR A 515 4.68 39.68 -29.10
C TYR A 515 5.23 41.09 -28.87
N TRP A 516 5.59 41.75 -29.95
CA TRP A 516 6.01 43.14 -29.98
C TRP A 516 4.90 44.05 -30.45
N GLU A 517 4.73 45.17 -29.76
CA GLU A 517 3.77 46.21 -30.04
C GLU A 517 4.49 47.55 -30.21
N SER A 518 4.05 48.38 -31.15
CA SER A 518 4.50 49.77 -31.31
C SER A 518 3.35 50.61 -31.85
N ARG A 519 3.20 51.85 -31.35
CA ARG A 519 2.11 52.77 -31.71
C ARG A 519 0.72 52.09 -31.64
N SER A 520 0.51 51.28 -30.59
CA SER A 520 -0.71 50.49 -30.35
C SER A 520 -1.05 49.47 -31.43
N ARG A 521 -0.06 49.00 -32.20
CA ARG A 521 -0.22 47.94 -33.20
C ARG A 521 0.75 46.80 -32.92
N ASN A 522 0.29 45.58 -33.11
CA ASN A 522 1.14 44.40 -33.08
C ASN A 522 2.05 44.43 -34.31
N ILE A 523 3.36 44.53 -34.07
CA ILE A 523 4.39 44.55 -35.12
C ILE A 523 5.06 43.18 -35.29
N SER A 524 4.79 42.23 -34.39
CA SER A 524 5.16 40.83 -34.54
C SER A 524 3.95 39.91 -34.33
N ILE A 525 4.05 38.70 -34.85
CA ILE A 525 3.08 37.64 -34.58
C ILE A 525 3.25 37.18 -33.13
N ALA A 526 2.13 36.92 -32.44
CA ALA A 526 2.14 36.33 -31.11
C ALA A 526 2.60 34.88 -31.18
N GLN A 527 3.59 34.55 -30.35
CA GLN A 527 4.14 33.20 -30.27
C GLN A 527 4.27 32.79 -28.81
N GLN A 528 3.84 31.56 -28.51
CA GLN A 528 4.04 31.00 -27.19
C GLN A 528 5.53 30.70 -26.99
N GLY A 529 6.14 31.30 -25.97
CA GLY A 529 7.59 31.17 -25.81
C GLY A 529 8.12 31.76 -24.52
N ARG A 530 9.40 31.49 -24.27
CA ARG A 530 10.16 32.09 -23.17
C ARG A 530 11.02 33.27 -23.63
N HIS A 531 11.07 33.50 -24.93
CA HIS A 531 11.88 34.52 -25.59
C HIS A 531 11.19 34.95 -26.88
N ILE A 532 11.32 36.23 -27.19
CA ILE A 532 11.00 36.78 -28.50
C ILE A 532 12.01 37.87 -28.85
N ALA A 533 12.46 37.89 -30.09
CA ALA A 533 13.33 38.92 -30.62
C ALA A 533 12.59 39.79 -31.64
N LEU A 534 12.74 41.12 -31.54
CA LEU A 534 12.33 42.06 -32.57
C LEU A 534 13.50 42.32 -33.49
N GLN A 535 13.42 41.89 -34.74
CA GLN A 535 14.37 42.27 -35.78
C GLN A 535 13.80 43.46 -36.56
N HIS A 536 14.48 44.60 -36.50
CA HIS A 536 14.05 45.81 -37.21
C HIS A 536 15.12 46.22 -38.22
N SER A 537 14.72 46.65 -39.42
CA SER A 537 15.61 47.08 -40.50
C SER A 537 16.27 48.45 -40.29
N GLY A 538 16.29 48.96 -39.06
CA GLY A 538 16.74 50.31 -38.72
C GLY A 538 15.63 51.36 -38.73
N LEU A 539 15.90 52.49 -38.05
CA LEU A 539 14.93 53.57 -37.82
C LEU A 539 15.45 54.91 -38.36
N TYR A 540 14.51 55.82 -38.60
CA TYR A 540 14.79 57.22 -38.97
C TYR A 540 14.73 58.15 -37.76
N GLU A 541 13.83 57.85 -36.83
CA GLU A 541 13.49 58.69 -35.68
C GLU A 541 13.41 57.82 -34.42
N ASN A 542 13.54 58.49 -33.27
CA ASN A 542 13.39 57.84 -31.97
C ASN A 542 12.02 57.17 -31.88
N SER A 543 12.01 55.92 -31.46
CA SER A 543 10.79 55.10 -31.40
C SER A 543 10.76 54.29 -30.12
N GLU A 544 9.55 53.95 -29.68
CA GLU A 544 9.32 53.06 -28.55
C GLU A 544 8.72 51.74 -29.02
N PHE A 545 9.16 50.67 -28.36
CA PHE A 545 8.64 49.32 -28.56
C PHE A 545 8.23 48.73 -27.22
N PHE A 546 7.21 47.88 -27.27
CA PHE A 546 6.64 47.22 -26.12
C PHE A 546 6.71 45.72 -26.34
N CYS A 547 7.45 45.01 -25.48
CA CYS A 547 7.33 43.56 -25.39
C CYS A 547 6.13 43.23 -24.50
N VAL A 548 5.16 42.53 -25.06
CA VAL A 548 3.97 42.09 -24.36
C VAL A 548 4.07 40.59 -24.14
N ALA A 549 3.76 40.16 -22.91
CA ALA A 549 3.58 38.75 -22.58
C ALA A 549 2.25 38.56 -21.87
N GLU A 550 1.44 37.62 -22.36
CA GLU A 550 0.10 37.38 -21.86
C GLU A 550 -0.16 35.90 -21.63
N ASN A 551 -0.71 35.56 -20.48
CA ASN A 551 -1.24 34.24 -20.19
C ASN A 551 -2.56 34.36 -19.41
N GLU A 552 -3.17 33.23 -19.04
CA GLU A 552 -4.44 33.21 -18.30
C GLU A 552 -4.40 33.91 -16.92
N ALA A 553 -3.21 34.13 -16.33
CA ALA A 553 -3.05 34.90 -15.09
C ALA A 553 -2.90 36.42 -15.32
N GLY A 554 -2.75 36.84 -16.58
CA GLY A 554 -2.81 38.23 -16.99
C GLY A 554 -1.72 38.64 -17.98
N ARG A 555 -1.71 39.94 -18.26
CA ARG A 555 -0.85 40.60 -19.23
C ARG A 555 0.23 41.43 -18.54
N THR A 556 1.44 41.37 -19.07
CA THR A 556 2.59 42.21 -18.68
C THR A 556 3.20 42.86 -19.90
N VAL A 557 3.60 44.12 -19.76
CA VAL A 557 4.19 44.92 -20.83
C VAL A 557 5.50 45.49 -20.34
N GLN A 558 6.57 45.31 -21.13
CA GLN A 558 7.87 45.90 -20.89
C GLN A 558 8.23 46.85 -22.04
N LYS A 559 8.53 48.10 -21.69
CA LYS A 559 8.87 49.17 -22.63
C LYS A 559 10.38 49.24 -22.87
N VAL A 560 10.77 49.54 -24.10
CA VAL A 560 12.13 49.91 -24.49
C VAL A 560 12.09 51.14 -25.41
N PHE A 561 12.99 52.09 -25.16
CA PHE A 561 13.22 53.24 -26.03
C PHE A 561 14.38 52.95 -26.98
N VAL A 562 14.18 53.19 -28.27
CA VAL A 562 15.24 53.12 -29.27
C VAL A 562 15.53 54.53 -29.76
N LEU A 563 16.71 55.02 -29.40
CA LEU A 563 17.20 56.34 -29.78
C LEU A 563 18.10 56.21 -31.01
N VAL A 564 17.80 56.99 -32.04
CA VAL A 564 18.62 57.06 -33.24
C VAL A 564 19.73 58.08 -32.99
N THR A 565 20.98 57.62 -32.97
CA THR A 565 22.14 58.46 -32.65
C THR A 565 22.90 58.85 -33.92
N GLY A 566 23.28 60.13 -33.99
CA GLY A 566 24.08 60.68 -35.08
C GLY A 566 23.32 60.88 -36.40
N PRO A 567 23.94 61.62 -37.34
CA PRO A 567 23.34 61.94 -38.62
C PRO A 567 23.42 60.77 -39.62
N SER A 568 22.53 60.77 -40.61
CA SER A 568 22.67 59.91 -41.80
C SER A 568 23.78 60.42 -42.73
N GLN A 569 24.12 59.65 -43.76
CA GLN A 569 25.07 60.13 -44.79
C GLN A 569 24.56 61.41 -45.49
N PRO A 570 25.46 62.33 -45.89
CA PRO A 570 25.11 63.48 -46.74
C PRO A 570 24.50 63.05 -48.08
N GLU A 571 23.64 63.89 -48.65
CA GLU A 571 22.97 63.60 -49.93
C GLU A 571 23.47 64.51 -51.06
N ARG A 572 23.27 64.08 -52.32
CA ARG A 572 23.51 64.88 -53.53
C ARG A 572 24.88 65.54 -53.58
N ILE A 573 25.94 64.73 -53.44
CA ILE A 573 27.32 65.18 -53.60
C ILE A 573 27.54 65.60 -55.05
N ARG A 574 27.99 66.84 -55.25
CA ARG A 574 28.39 67.45 -56.52
C ARG A 574 29.87 67.81 -56.45
N TYR A 575 30.54 67.77 -57.59
CA TYR A 575 31.95 68.14 -57.66
C TYR A 575 32.28 68.95 -58.91
N HIS A 576 33.31 69.78 -58.79
CA HIS A 576 33.93 70.51 -59.90
C HIS A 576 35.45 70.44 -59.72
N ILE A 577 36.17 70.28 -60.83
CA ILE A 577 37.63 70.12 -60.83
C ILE A 577 38.25 71.40 -61.39
N ASP A 578 39.21 71.96 -60.64
CA ASP A 578 39.99 73.14 -61.05
C ASP A 578 41.48 72.88 -60.77
N GLY A 579 42.25 72.57 -61.82
CA GLY A 579 43.68 72.25 -61.74
C GLY A 579 43.97 71.04 -60.85
N ASP A 580 44.73 71.26 -59.78
CA ASP A 580 45.12 70.29 -58.75
C ASP A 580 44.15 70.23 -57.56
N THR A 581 42.95 70.81 -57.72
CA THR A 581 41.93 70.89 -56.67
C THR A 581 40.58 70.32 -57.11
N ILE A 582 39.84 69.75 -56.15
CA ILE A 582 38.46 69.30 -56.35
C ILE A 582 37.56 70.07 -55.39
N PHE A 583 36.66 70.88 -55.93
CA PHE A 583 35.59 71.51 -55.17
C PHE A 583 34.42 70.53 -55.00
N LEU A 584 34.05 70.24 -53.76
CA LEU A 584 32.92 69.39 -53.38
C LEU A 584 31.82 70.23 -52.76
N GLN A 585 30.57 69.90 -53.09
CA GLN A 585 29.37 70.44 -52.47
C GLN A 585 28.36 69.33 -52.20
N TRP A 586 27.68 69.35 -51.06
CA TRP A 586 26.64 68.37 -50.73
C TRP A 586 25.43 69.03 -50.08
N GLU A 587 24.34 68.27 -49.97
CA GLU A 587 23.20 68.64 -49.16
C GLU A 587 23.31 68.06 -47.75
N GLU A 588 22.70 68.75 -46.79
CA GLU A 588 22.64 68.31 -45.41
C GLU A 588 21.94 66.94 -45.32
N PRO A 589 22.39 66.03 -44.44
CA PRO A 589 21.72 64.77 -44.22
C PRO A 589 20.24 64.94 -43.86
N ARG A 590 19.38 64.07 -44.39
CA ARG A 590 17.95 64.08 -44.03
C ARG A 590 17.68 63.85 -42.56
N ILE A 591 18.57 63.11 -41.90
CA ILE A 591 18.48 62.79 -40.48
C ILE A 591 19.74 63.34 -39.85
N THR A 592 19.63 64.31 -38.95
CA THR A 592 20.80 64.90 -38.29
C THR A 592 20.96 64.40 -36.84
N ASN A 593 19.83 64.13 -36.16
CA ASN A 593 19.76 63.67 -34.76
C ASN A 593 20.67 64.43 -33.79
N GLY A 594 20.91 65.72 -34.07
CA GLY A 594 21.82 66.58 -33.32
C GLY A 594 22.35 67.74 -34.17
N PRO A 595 23.00 68.72 -33.56
CA PRO A 595 23.68 69.78 -34.29
C PRO A 595 24.88 69.21 -35.06
N ILE A 596 24.98 69.54 -36.35
CA ILE A 596 26.14 69.19 -37.16
C ILE A 596 27.28 70.13 -36.79
N VAL A 597 28.43 69.56 -36.43
CA VAL A 597 29.63 70.33 -36.12
C VAL A 597 30.47 70.55 -37.36
N ASP A 598 30.84 69.48 -38.05
CA ASP A 598 31.70 69.47 -39.23
C ASP A 598 31.45 68.23 -40.10
N TYR A 599 31.98 68.25 -41.33
CA TYR A 599 31.96 67.13 -42.27
C TYR A 599 33.38 66.65 -42.53
N GLU A 600 33.56 65.34 -42.65
CA GLU A 600 34.83 64.74 -43.06
C GLU A 600 34.71 64.17 -44.47
N VAL A 601 35.68 64.50 -45.32
CA VAL A 601 35.83 63.92 -46.65
C VAL A 601 37.07 63.05 -46.65
N LEU A 602 36.85 61.75 -46.82
CA LEU A 602 37.90 60.77 -47.00
C LEU A 602 38.17 60.65 -48.49
N TYR A 603 39.43 60.73 -48.90
CA TYR A 603 39.84 60.58 -50.29
C TYR A 603 41.15 59.80 -50.42
N ILE A 604 41.28 59.05 -51.50
CA ILE A 604 42.45 58.24 -51.79
C ILE A 604 42.60 58.10 -53.33
N PRO A 605 43.82 57.96 -53.87
CA PRO A 605 43.98 57.58 -55.27
C PRO A 605 43.20 56.29 -55.56
N THR A 606 42.44 56.25 -56.66
CA THR A 606 41.52 55.16 -56.99
C THR A 606 42.22 53.79 -57.08
N ALA A 607 43.50 53.76 -57.49
CA ALA A 607 44.33 52.56 -57.47
C ALA A 607 44.51 51.91 -56.08
N ASN A 608 44.23 52.66 -55.01
CA ASN A 608 44.36 52.23 -53.62
C ASN A 608 43.00 52.14 -52.90
N ALA A 609 41.87 52.24 -53.62
CA ALA A 609 40.54 52.32 -53.03
C ALA A 609 40.11 51.09 -52.22
N ASP A 610 40.80 49.95 -52.38
CA ASP A 610 40.56 48.72 -51.61
C ASP A 610 41.09 48.79 -50.16
N LYS A 611 41.87 49.81 -49.83
CA LYS A 611 42.41 50.01 -48.48
C LYS A 611 41.31 50.39 -47.49
N PRO A 612 41.44 49.99 -46.22
CA PRO A 612 40.47 50.34 -45.18
C PRO A 612 40.42 51.85 -44.94
N ASP A 613 39.25 52.37 -44.57
CA ASP A 613 38.96 53.82 -44.49
C ASP A 613 39.95 54.63 -43.60
N HIS A 614 40.57 54.01 -42.59
CA HIS A 614 41.57 54.67 -41.72
C HIS A 614 42.90 54.99 -42.43
N GLU A 615 43.17 54.38 -43.59
CA GLU A 615 44.34 54.69 -44.43
C GLU A 615 44.05 55.79 -45.47
N TRP A 616 42.80 56.26 -45.57
CA TRP A 616 42.42 57.30 -46.52
C TRP A 616 42.85 58.67 -46.00
N ALA A 617 43.19 59.59 -46.90
CA ALA A 617 43.44 60.97 -46.51
C ALA A 617 42.13 61.62 -46.08
N VAL A 618 42.14 62.37 -44.97
CA VAL A 618 40.94 63.00 -44.41
C VAL A 618 41.08 64.51 -44.47
N GLN A 619 40.07 65.20 -44.98
CA GLN A 619 39.97 66.65 -44.94
C GLN A 619 38.62 67.08 -44.38
N ARG A 620 38.61 68.12 -43.54
CA ARG A 620 37.43 68.57 -42.79
C ARG A 620 36.88 69.88 -43.31
N SER A 621 35.55 70.05 -43.26
CA SER A 621 34.91 71.34 -43.47
C SER A 621 35.17 72.29 -42.29
N VAL A 622 35.04 73.59 -42.55
CA VAL A 622 35.08 74.60 -41.48
C VAL A 622 33.67 74.71 -40.91
N GLY A 623 33.43 74.12 -39.75
CA GLY A 623 32.09 74.07 -39.16
C GLY A 623 31.08 73.30 -40.03
N PRO A 624 29.77 73.58 -39.93
CA PRO A 624 28.71 72.88 -40.65
C PRO A 624 28.61 73.31 -42.14
N GLU A 625 29.65 73.91 -42.69
CA GLU A 625 29.70 74.28 -44.10
C GLU A 625 29.59 73.05 -45.01
N ARG A 626 28.80 73.20 -46.08
CA ARG A 626 28.40 72.12 -47.01
C ARG A 626 29.27 72.07 -48.26
N THR A 627 30.43 72.70 -48.20
CA THR A 627 31.37 72.85 -49.30
C THR A 627 32.79 72.63 -48.81
N LEU A 628 33.62 71.95 -49.59
CA LEU A 628 35.02 71.71 -49.26
C LEU A 628 35.87 71.65 -50.53
N THR A 629 37.05 72.25 -50.51
CA THR A 629 38.02 72.13 -51.61
C THR A 629 39.15 71.17 -51.20
N LEU A 630 39.24 70.02 -51.86
CA LEU A 630 40.33 69.06 -51.68
C LEU A 630 41.62 69.58 -52.29
N ARG A 631 42.70 69.65 -51.50
CA ARG A 631 44.01 70.16 -51.94
C ARG A 631 45.16 69.81 -50.99
N PRO A 632 46.41 69.68 -51.48
CA PRO A 632 46.80 69.54 -52.90
C PRO A 632 46.62 68.09 -53.39
N LEU A 633 46.14 67.91 -54.62
CA LEU A 633 46.03 66.60 -55.26
C LEU A 633 47.17 66.40 -56.27
N ARG A 634 47.48 65.14 -56.59
CA ARG A 634 48.49 64.84 -57.60
C ARG A 634 47.86 64.95 -58.99
N GLU A 635 48.52 65.69 -59.88
CA GLU A 635 48.10 65.83 -61.27
C GLU A 635 47.96 64.45 -61.95
N GLN A 636 47.02 64.34 -62.89
CA GLN A 636 46.73 63.12 -63.67
C GLN A 636 46.46 61.85 -62.83
N THR A 637 46.05 61.99 -61.57
CA THR A 637 45.71 60.87 -60.70
C THR A 637 44.20 60.82 -60.48
N GLU A 638 43.57 59.67 -60.71
CA GLU A 638 42.15 59.47 -60.39
C GLU A 638 41.99 59.27 -58.88
N TYR A 639 40.97 59.91 -58.29
CA TYR A 639 40.69 59.86 -56.86
C TYR A 639 39.29 59.33 -56.59
N THR A 640 39.18 58.46 -55.58
CA THR A 640 37.91 58.04 -55.00
C THR A 640 37.71 58.78 -53.68
N SER A 641 36.52 59.36 -53.47
CA SER A 641 36.18 60.06 -52.25
C SER A 641 34.87 59.56 -51.65
N LYS A 642 34.79 59.55 -50.32
CA LYS A 642 33.56 59.31 -49.55
C LYS A 642 33.38 60.46 -48.56
N THR A 643 32.19 61.03 -48.49
CA THR A 643 31.81 61.99 -47.43
C THR A 643 31.23 61.22 -46.26
N TRP A 644 31.75 61.43 -45.06
CA TRP A 644 31.30 60.75 -43.84
C TRP A 644 31.03 61.75 -42.72
N LEU A 645 30.08 61.41 -41.85
CA LEU A 645 29.82 62.10 -40.59
C LEU A 645 30.11 61.10 -39.46
N ALA A 646 31.30 61.17 -38.87
CA ALA A 646 31.73 60.27 -37.81
C ALA A 646 31.53 60.91 -36.44
N THR A 647 31.06 60.11 -35.49
CA THR A 647 31.35 60.37 -34.08
C THR A 647 32.87 60.32 -33.87
N ARG A 648 33.46 61.39 -33.35
CA ARG A 648 34.89 61.46 -33.04
C ARG A 648 35.10 60.95 -31.62
N LEU A 649 35.84 59.84 -31.51
CA LEU A 649 36.30 59.33 -30.22
C LEU A 649 37.09 60.43 -29.49
N PRO A 650 36.98 60.50 -28.15
CA PRO A 650 37.54 61.61 -27.42
C PRO A 650 39.07 61.51 -27.31
N THR A 651 39.76 62.56 -27.72
CA THR A 651 41.20 62.72 -27.48
C THR A 651 41.40 63.52 -26.20
N VAL A 652 42.22 62.98 -25.29
CA VAL A 652 42.44 63.56 -23.96
C VAL A 652 43.85 64.08 -23.82
N ARG A 653 43.99 65.29 -23.27
CA ARG A 653 45.26 65.91 -22.93
C ARG A 653 45.22 66.44 -21.51
N THR A 654 46.23 66.12 -20.70
CA THR A 654 46.41 66.68 -19.35
C THR A 654 47.52 67.73 -19.34
N ILE A 655 47.35 68.76 -18.51
CA ILE A 655 48.31 69.86 -18.33
C ILE A 655 48.44 70.10 -16.82
N PRO A 656 49.63 69.89 -16.21
CA PRO A 656 50.88 69.41 -16.83
C PRO A 656 50.80 67.94 -17.27
N SER A 657 51.44 67.59 -18.39
CA SER A 657 51.51 66.20 -18.90
C SER A 657 52.71 65.41 -18.38
N HIS A 658 53.53 66.01 -17.51
CA HIS A 658 54.75 65.43 -16.95
C HIS A 658 54.58 65.18 -15.44
N GLN A 659 55.48 64.39 -14.87
CA GLN A 659 55.52 64.13 -13.43
C GLN A 659 55.71 65.45 -12.66
N ILE A 660 54.82 65.70 -11.70
CA ILE A 660 54.84 66.90 -10.87
C ILE A 660 55.54 66.55 -9.57
N GLU A 661 56.71 67.14 -9.32
CA GLU A 661 57.41 67.07 -8.04
C GLU A 661 57.26 68.41 -7.32
N LYS A 662 56.58 68.41 -6.17
CA LYS A 662 56.35 69.62 -5.37
C LYS A 662 56.72 69.33 -3.91
N SER A 663 57.45 70.26 -3.28
CA SER A 663 57.78 70.16 -1.86
C SER A 663 56.50 70.20 -1.01
N PRO A 664 56.45 69.50 0.14
CA PRO A 664 55.29 69.52 1.03
C PRO A 664 54.92 70.96 1.41
N SER A 665 53.79 71.44 0.90
CA SER A 665 53.31 72.81 1.10
C SER A 665 51.78 72.82 1.19
N GLN A 666 51.21 73.83 1.85
CA GLN A 666 49.77 74.07 1.84
C GLN A 666 49.30 74.74 0.55
N GLU A 667 50.19 74.98 -0.41
CA GLU A 667 49.83 75.49 -1.71
C GLU A 667 49.24 74.39 -2.56
N GLY A 668 47.94 74.52 -2.84
CA GLY A 668 47.25 73.69 -3.81
C GLY A 668 47.96 73.65 -5.16
N PHE A 669 47.62 72.63 -5.95
CA PHE A 669 47.98 72.57 -7.35
C PHE A 669 46.75 72.22 -8.17
N GLU A 670 46.77 72.56 -9.46
CA GLU A 670 45.68 72.27 -10.38
C GLU A 670 46.19 71.43 -11.54
N VAL A 671 45.36 70.49 -11.99
CA VAL A 671 45.59 69.76 -13.24
C VAL A 671 44.41 70.04 -14.15
N LEU A 672 44.70 70.60 -15.33
CA LEU A 672 43.71 70.79 -16.39
C LEU A 672 43.67 69.53 -17.24
N CYS A 673 42.46 69.02 -17.50
CA CYS A 673 42.22 68.03 -18.52
C CYS A 673 41.35 68.62 -19.62
N GLU A 674 41.84 68.53 -20.85
CA GLU A 674 41.12 68.89 -22.06
C GLU A 674 40.75 67.61 -22.80
N ALA A 675 39.48 67.49 -23.16
CA ALA A 675 38.96 66.39 -23.96
C ALA A 675 38.21 66.94 -25.16
N ASP A 676 38.63 66.56 -26.36
CA ASP A 676 38.00 66.93 -27.63
C ASP A 676 37.34 65.70 -28.25
N GLY A 677 36.06 65.78 -28.63
CA GLY A 677 35.30 64.66 -29.20
C GLY A 677 33.92 65.07 -29.73
N VAL A 678 33.30 64.21 -30.53
CA VAL A 678 31.95 64.42 -31.08
C VAL A 678 31.13 63.16 -30.88
N PRO A 679 30.03 63.19 -30.10
CA PRO A 679 29.49 64.33 -29.34
C PRO A 679 30.42 64.80 -28.20
N LYS A 680 30.18 66.00 -27.65
CA LYS A 680 30.99 66.60 -26.55
C LYS A 680 31.29 65.55 -25.47
N PRO A 681 32.57 65.22 -25.20
CA PRO A 681 32.89 64.16 -24.27
C PRO A 681 32.73 64.59 -22.81
N LYS A 682 32.41 63.64 -21.94
CA LYS A 682 32.46 63.84 -20.48
C LYS A 682 33.78 63.35 -19.93
N ILE A 683 34.38 64.14 -19.04
CA ILE A 683 35.62 63.81 -18.35
C ILE A 683 35.31 63.05 -17.04
N LEU A 684 36.08 62.00 -16.79
CA LEU A 684 36.13 61.23 -15.55
C LEU A 684 37.56 61.29 -15.00
N TRP A 685 37.67 61.57 -13.70
CA TRP A 685 38.94 61.65 -12.99
C TRP A 685 39.18 60.41 -12.14
N TRP A 686 40.44 59.98 -12.09
CA TRP A 686 40.88 58.81 -11.34
C TRP A 686 42.15 59.12 -10.56
N TRP A 687 42.23 58.65 -9.31
CA TRP A 687 43.41 58.70 -8.47
C TRP A 687 43.75 57.28 -8.01
N GLU A 688 44.94 56.77 -8.32
CA GLU A 688 45.35 55.38 -8.01
C GLU A 688 44.30 54.35 -8.49
N ASP A 689 43.84 54.52 -9.73
CA ASP A 689 42.80 53.70 -10.39
C ASP A 689 41.44 53.64 -9.67
N ARG A 690 41.16 54.61 -8.78
CA ARG A 690 39.83 54.80 -8.18
C ARG A 690 39.17 56.09 -8.69
N PRO A 691 37.86 56.07 -8.98
CA PRO A 691 37.18 57.27 -9.48
C PRO A 691 37.15 58.35 -8.41
N ILE A 692 37.36 59.59 -8.83
CA ILE A 692 37.26 60.78 -7.98
C ILE A 692 35.86 61.38 -8.12
N GLU A 693 35.21 61.64 -6.98
CA GLU A 693 33.96 62.40 -6.91
C GLU A 693 34.24 63.83 -6.43
N ASP A 694 33.51 64.82 -6.96
CA ASP A 694 33.71 66.22 -6.59
C ASP A 694 33.45 66.45 -5.09
N GLY A 695 34.38 67.15 -4.42
CA GLY A 695 34.32 67.43 -2.97
C GLY A 695 34.77 66.27 -2.08
N SER A 696 35.13 65.13 -2.65
CA SER A 696 35.66 63.97 -1.92
C SER A 696 37.20 63.97 -1.92
N GLY A 697 37.80 63.47 -0.83
CA GLY A 697 39.25 63.23 -0.77
C GLY A 697 40.16 64.46 -0.87
N GLY A 698 39.62 65.69 -0.75
CA GLY A 698 40.38 66.94 -0.89
C GLY A 698 40.47 67.45 -2.33
N PHE A 699 39.73 66.84 -3.26
CA PHE A 699 39.65 67.23 -4.66
C PHE A 699 38.41 68.09 -4.94
N ARG A 700 38.56 69.07 -5.82
CA ARG A 700 37.45 69.82 -6.42
C ARG A 700 37.53 69.79 -7.92
N ILE A 701 36.42 69.47 -8.59
CA ILE A 701 36.33 69.44 -10.05
C ILE A 701 35.61 70.70 -10.50
N VAL A 702 36.25 71.50 -11.34
CA VAL A 702 35.67 72.72 -11.91
C VAL A 702 35.59 72.57 -13.42
N ASP A 703 34.40 72.72 -13.98
CA ASP A 703 34.24 72.82 -15.43
C ASP A 703 34.66 74.22 -15.88
N THR A 704 35.55 74.27 -16.87
CA THR A 704 36.17 75.49 -17.39
C THR A 704 35.96 75.68 -18.89
N ALA A 705 35.29 74.73 -19.56
CA ALA A 705 34.91 74.91 -20.95
C ALA A 705 33.85 76.01 -21.09
N SER A 706 33.86 76.70 -22.23
CA SER A 706 32.77 77.61 -22.56
C SER A 706 31.45 76.84 -22.69
N LEU A 707 30.34 77.47 -22.27
CA LEU A 707 28.99 76.92 -22.46
C LEU A 707 28.68 76.69 -23.96
N ASP A 708 29.32 77.45 -24.85
CA ASP A 708 29.13 77.38 -26.31
C ASP A 708 30.02 76.32 -26.99
N GLU A 709 30.99 75.72 -26.30
CA GLU A 709 31.86 74.70 -26.88
C GLU A 709 31.11 73.37 -27.02
N GLN A 710 30.87 72.94 -28.26
CA GLN A 710 30.09 71.74 -28.58
C GLN A 710 30.92 70.45 -28.73
N ILE A 711 32.24 70.56 -28.78
CA ILE A 711 33.15 69.42 -29.00
C ILE A 711 34.27 69.31 -27.99
N LYS A 712 34.50 70.37 -27.22
CA LYS A 712 35.58 70.45 -26.25
C LYS A 712 35.01 70.50 -24.84
N THR A 713 35.61 69.72 -23.96
CA THR A 713 35.37 69.74 -22.52
C THR A 713 36.68 70.01 -21.83
N GLN A 714 36.70 70.96 -20.91
CA GLN A 714 37.88 71.36 -20.16
C GLN A 714 37.53 71.35 -18.68
N GLN A 715 38.14 70.46 -17.91
CA GLN A 715 37.93 70.40 -16.46
C GLN A 715 39.24 70.61 -15.72
N ARG A 716 39.20 71.40 -14.66
CA ARG A 716 40.30 71.55 -13.70
C ARG A 716 40.03 70.71 -12.47
N LEU A 717 41.00 69.89 -12.10
CA LEU A 717 41.05 69.23 -10.81
C LEU A 717 41.92 70.05 -9.86
N LEU A 718 41.29 70.64 -8.85
CA LEU A 718 41.93 71.45 -7.82
C LEU A 718 42.25 70.59 -6.60
N PHE A 719 43.49 70.67 -6.14
CA PHE A 719 43.97 70.02 -4.93
C PHE A 719 44.08 71.07 -3.83
N GLN A 720 43.26 70.97 -2.77
CA GLN A 720 43.22 72.00 -1.73
C GLN A 720 44.41 71.92 -0.76
N SER A 721 44.90 70.72 -0.45
CA SER A 721 46.20 70.45 0.18
C SER A 721 46.54 68.97 -0.02
N SER A 722 47.78 68.64 -0.36
CA SER A 722 48.18 67.23 -0.56
C SER A 722 49.54 66.95 0.05
N THR A 723 49.58 65.96 0.96
CA THR A 723 50.80 65.30 1.44
C THR A 723 51.01 63.94 0.76
N ARG A 724 50.24 63.64 -0.29
CA ARG A 724 50.13 62.31 -0.89
C ARG A 724 50.78 62.29 -2.27
N SER A 725 51.58 61.26 -2.54
CA SER A 725 52.03 60.89 -3.88
C SER A 725 51.04 59.91 -4.51
N GLY A 726 50.88 59.97 -5.83
CA GLY A 726 50.06 59.02 -6.57
C GLY A 726 49.89 59.36 -8.05
N THR A 727 49.17 58.50 -8.75
CA THR A 727 48.91 58.59 -10.19
C THR A 727 47.52 59.15 -10.43
N LEU A 728 47.47 60.25 -11.17
CA LEU A 728 46.23 60.86 -11.64
C LEU A 728 45.99 60.48 -13.10
N LYS A 729 44.78 60.01 -13.41
CA LYS A 729 44.36 59.69 -14.77
C LYS A 729 43.09 60.46 -15.11
N CYS A 730 43.12 61.15 -16.24
CA CYS A 730 41.93 61.72 -16.87
C CYS A 730 41.47 60.80 -17.99
N GLN A 731 40.19 60.46 -18.01
CA GLN A 731 39.55 59.68 -19.07
C GLN A 731 38.36 60.45 -19.62
N ALA A 732 38.14 60.38 -20.93
CA ALA A 732 36.98 60.99 -21.55
C ALA A 732 36.12 59.93 -22.25
N LEU A 733 34.81 60.13 -22.21
CA LEU A 733 33.81 59.25 -22.81
C LEU A 733 32.81 60.06 -23.62
N THR A 734 32.48 59.60 -24.82
CA THR A 734 31.41 60.13 -25.67
C THR A 734 30.18 59.22 -25.56
N PHE A 735 28.98 59.78 -25.39
CA PHE A 735 27.72 59.05 -25.12
C PHE A 735 26.63 59.34 -26.16
#